data_AF-A0A845R5T7-F1
#
_entry.id   AF-A0A845R5T7-F1
#
_cell.length_a   1.000
_cell.length_b   1.000
_cell.length_c   1.000
_cell.angle_alpha   90.00
_cell.angle_beta   90.00
_cell.angle_gamma   90.00
#
_symmetry.space_group_name_H-M   'P 1'
#
loop_
_entity.id
_entity.type
_entity.pdbx_description
1 polymer ?
#
loop_
_entity_poly.entity_id
_entity_poly.type
_entity_poly.pdbx_seq_one_letter_code
_entity_poly.pdbx_strand_id
1 'polypeptide(L)'
;MIDRKEMDMKEKMPRTPFSTPLSGSARVTELRIKNIISGPKKRPPALFLALIFAVCIFCGNLVSCQVAEAEKTSQPGNVSIPEHPPELRQSALAADYQPRNDVEYGLLQALFQSADTLRPFQDPTARLLDSIWGEDYILGAALVEDHLENTLILGVMDRETQELAWSTFHRSLKNGAANVVTFQNYDGKPCLLYTFNGQENGQYTGQAGVLRFDDSEYLNWIWPVEGDARLVNDPPEGPRGAFEEYEAYWDSRLALLAPGGVDVYTVNPEFEWGKDEPASMWQLETDELFYYDRSSAAELPMPVYFQALQWLNGYTRDSGGWRVTGLVSSPNRSPSGLGEECFTLWAQTDDGSQTLTADLFFPFEPVGSSARSYDNLSRVQVCTEEIWQPVRLDIGITPECLLDEPFELLTEEETSAIKNLDPRDLPREAVENLYNVSRQDCWQDLLLPLAYDEAYDVTLYGVVGKTSDGDDAWLGSGYLPCYGIVLRYQNRAEYFPLFWGGNGKYSKSPLLLVDDFDSDGRPEAAAALFWGWGTGAWSEALYLFDLDTMTYTLPDYSQVPLEITVSPDGRIARLASGDQEFLMDITELTGYFDGEMGVGNVIRFRQEEGKLFCELGVDFTNNTLGYMAEASFPVVYENGAYRLGPAVALTNSFPG
;
A
#
# COMPACT_ATOMS: atom_id res chain seq x y z
N MET A 1 20.89 62.27 -3.76
CA MET A 1 20.83 63.74 -3.61
C MET A 1 19.39 64.07 -3.22
N ILE A 2 19.14 64.41 -1.94
CA ILE A 2 18.18 65.39 -1.36
C ILE A 2 16.83 65.57 -2.11
N ASP A 3 15.61 65.54 -1.56
CA ASP A 3 15.03 65.52 -0.21
C ASP A 3 13.53 65.16 -0.28
N ARG A 4 12.93 64.89 0.87
CA ARG A 4 11.48 64.79 1.14
C ARG A 4 10.74 66.14 1.02
N LYS A 5 9.43 66.10 0.71
CA LYS A 5 8.30 66.55 1.58
C LYS A 5 6.97 66.63 0.79
N GLU A 6 5.97 65.85 1.20
CA GLU A 6 4.75 66.26 1.94
C GLU A 6 3.77 67.15 1.16
N MET A 7 2.56 66.64 0.90
CA MET A 7 1.32 67.30 1.38
C MET A 7 0.05 66.45 1.16
N ASP A 8 -0.64 66.28 2.28
CA ASP A 8 -2.06 66.12 2.58
C ASP A 8 -3.11 66.43 1.47
N MET A 9 -4.20 65.63 1.44
CA MET A 9 -5.61 66.06 1.68
C MET A 9 -6.68 65.38 0.77
N LYS A 10 -7.52 64.55 1.43
CA LYS A 10 -9.00 64.39 1.31
C LYS A 10 -9.72 63.94 0.00
N GLU A 11 -10.43 62.81 0.20
CA GLU A 11 -11.86 62.53 -0.09
C GLU A 11 -12.27 61.93 -1.45
N LYS A 12 -12.72 60.65 -1.43
CA LYS A 12 -14.14 60.21 -1.52
C LYS A 12 -14.23 58.71 -1.84
N MET A 13 -14.57 57.89 -0.85
CA MET A 13 -15.01 56.50 -1.09
C MET A 13 -16.55 56.45 -1.28
N PRO A 14 -17.05 55.63 -2.23
CA PRO A 14 -18.47 55.58 -2.58
C PRO A 14 -19.32 54.94 -1.48
N ARG A 15 -20.50 55.55 -1.25
CA ARG A 15 -21.53 55.07 -0.32
C ARG A 15 -22.37 53.97 -0.99
N THR A 16 -22.46 52.81 -0.36
CA THR A 16 -23.41 51.75 -0.71
C THR A 16 -24.68 51.86 0.15
N PRO A 17 -25.87 51.40 -0.30
CA PRO A 17 -27.17 51.84 0.23
C PRO A 17 -27.63 51.14 1.52
N PHE A 18 -26.77 50.40 2.21
CA PHE A 18 -27.16 49.56 3.36
C PHE A 18 -26.65 50.04 4.72
N SER A 19 -26.40 51.34 4.90
CA SER A 19 -26.04 51.90 6.21
C SER A 19 -27.20 52.69 6.83
N THR A 20 -27.95 52.01 7.69
CA THR A 20 -28.88 52.65 8.63
C THR A 20 -28.09 53.18 9.85
N PRO A 21 -28.26 54.44 10.28
CA PRO A 21 -27.56 54.98 11.44
C PRO A 21 -28.08 54.37 12.76
N LEU A 22 -27.17 53.89 13.62
CA LEU A 22 -27.48 53.31 14.93
C LEU A 22 -28.05 54.37 15.88
N SER A 23 -29.35 54.30 16.10
CA SER A 23 -30.11 55.05 17.10
C SER A 23 -30.10 54.33 18.46
N GLY A 24 -29.72 55.05 19.53
CA GLY A 24 -30.27 54.93 20.89
C GLY A 24 -29.98 53.68 21.76
N SER A 25 -29.54 52.53 21.22
CA SER A 25 -29.53 51.26 21.98
C SER A 25 -28.24 50.92 22.72
N ALA A 26 -27.10 51.56 22.43
CA ALA A 26 -25.80 51.12 22.97
C ALA A 26 -25.68 51.21 24.50
N ARG A 27 -26.25 52.25 25.12
CA ARG A 27 -26.25 52.42 26.59
C ARG A 27 -27.12 51.40 27.32
N VAL A 28 -28.20 50.95 26.70
CA VAL A 28 -29.11 49.95 27.28
C VAL A 28 -28.47 48.56 27.21
N THR A 29 -27.76 48.27 26.11
CA THR A 29 -26.99 47.04 25.96
C THR A 29 -25.81 46.98 26.95
N GLU A 30 -25.10 48.09 27.17
CA GLU A 30 -24.01 48.17 28.15
C GLU A 30 -24.49 47.93 29.60
N LEU A 31 -25.66 48.49 29.97
CA LEU A 31 -26.26 48.26 31.30
C LEU A 31 -26.72 46.82 31.51
N ARG A 32 -27.22 46.15 30.46
CA ARG A 32 -27.58 44.72 30.52
C ARG A 32 -26.35 43.83 30.65
N ILE A 33 -25.26 44.13 29.94
CA ILE A 33 -23.99 43.41 30.05
C ILE A 33 -23.40 43.57 31.46
N LYS A 34 -23.43 44.78 32.04
CA LYS A 34 -22.96 45.02 33.41
C LYS A 34 -23.78 44.26 34.47
N ASN A 35 -25.10 44.09 34.27
CA ASN A 35 -25.93 43.30 35.18
C ASN A 35 -25.72 41.78 35.05
N ILE A 36 -25.34 41.29 33.87
CA ILE A 36 -25.01 39.87 33.64
C ILE A 36 -23.65 39.53 34.27
N ILE A 37 -22.64 40.38 34.09
CA ILE A 37 -21.29 40.21 34.68
C ILE A 37 -21.33 40.27 36.22
N SER A 38 -22.32 40.95 36.80
CA SER A 38 -22.40 41.12 38.26
C SER A 38 -22.99 39.93 39.02
N GLY A 39 -23.62 38.95 38.33
CA GLY A 39 -24.20 37.74 38.91
C GLY A 39 -25.23 37.93 40.06
N PRO A 40 -26.05 36.93 40.41
CA PRO A 40 -26.92 37.03 41.59
C PRO A 40 -26.07 37.03 42.87
N LYS A 41 -26.15 38.12 43.66
CA LYS A 41 -25.44 38.32 44.94
C LYS A 41 -25.95 37.45 46.12
N LYS A 42 -26.40 36.22 45.86
CA LYS A 42 -26.73 35.24 46.89
C LYS A 42 -26.02 33.93 46.57
N ARG A 43 -24.97 33.63 47.35
CA ARG A 43 -24.30 32.33 47.32
C ARG A 43 -25.34 31.24 47.61
N PRO A 44 -25.40 30.13 46.85
CA PRO A 44 -26.20 28.97 47.24
C PRO A 44 -25.75 28.50 48.62
N PRO A 45 -26.66 27.97 49.47
CA PRO A 45 -26.29 27.43 50.77
C PRO A 45 -25.19 26.36 50.61
N ALA A 46 -24.13 26.44 51.41
CA ALA A 46 -22.98 25.53 51.30
C ALA A 46 -23.35 24.04 51.34
N LEU A 47 -24.44 23.70 52.03
CA LEU A 47 -25.00 22.35 52.07
C LEU A 47 -25.53 21.87 50.71
N PHE A 48 -26.08 22.77 49.88
CA PHE A 48 -26.54 22.42 48.53
C PHE A 48 -25.37 22.13 47.59
N LEU A 49 -24.28 22.91 47.71
CA LEU A 49 -23.06 22.71 46.94
C LEU A 49 -22.34 21.42 47.33
N ALA A 50 -22.29 21.09 48.63
CA ALA A 50 -21.76 19.82 49.12
C ALA A 50 -22.61 18.62 48.67
N LEU A 51 -23.93 18.78 48.61
CA LEU A 51 -24.85 17.71 48.18
C LEU A 51 -24.74 17.46 46.66
N ILE A 52 -24.59 18.51 45.85
CA ILE A 52 -24.29 18.37 44.41
C ILE A 52 -22.93 17.70 44.21
N PHE A 53 -21.88 18.11 44.94
CA PHE A 53 -20.57 17.47 44.87
C PHE A 53 -20.59 16.00 45.29
N ALA A 54 -21.37 15.65 46.31
CA ALA A 54 -21.56 14.26 46.73
C ALA A 54 -22.30 13.44 45.66
N VAL A 55 -23.31 14.00 45.01
CA VAL A 55 -23.99 13.36 43.87
C VAL A 55 -23.01 13.17 42.70
N CYS A 56 -22.20 14.18 42.35
CA CYS A 56 -21.21 14.05 41.28
C CYS A 56 -20.12 12.98 41.58
N ILE A 57 -19.68 12.87 42.83
CA ILE A 57 -18.65 11.89 43.22
C ILE A 57 -19.22 10.47 43.33
N PHE A 58 -20.48 10.30 43.77
CA PHE A 58 -21.11 8.98 43.91
C PHE A 58 -21.87 8.50 42.67
N CYS A 59 -22.17 9.36 41.70
CA CYS A 59 -22.79 8.97 40.43
C CYS A 59 -21.80 8.53 39.34
N GLY A 60 -20.48 8.68 39.55
CA GLY A 60 -19.45 8.26 38.60
C GLY A 60 -19.18 6.76 38.53
N ASN A 61 -19.84 5.93 39.35
CA ASN A 61 -19.56 4.47 39.45
C ASN A 61 -20.83 3.58 39.51
N LEU A 62 -21.98 4.06 39.05
CA LEU A 62 -23.22 3.26 39.05
C LEU A 62 -23.98 3.35 37.72
N VAL A 63 -23.39 2.80 36.65
CA VAL A 63 -24.15 2.19 35.54
C VAL A 63 -23.44 0.89 35.14
N SER A 64 -23.59 -0.14 35.97
CA SER A 64 -23.42 -1.53 35.54
C SER A 64 -24.81 -2.16 35.61
N CYS A 65 -25.50 -2.24 34.47
CA CYS A 65 -26.70 -3.05 34.37
C CYS A 65 -26.29 -4.52 34.33
N GLN A 66 -26.14 -5.14 35.50
CA GLN A 66 -26.21 -6.60 35.60
C GLN A 66 -27.66 -7.02 35.36
N VAL A 67 -27.92 -7.66 34.21
CA VAL A 67 -29.20 -8.35 33.98
C VAL A 67 -29.12 -9.69 34.70
N ALA A 68 -29.84 -9.79 35.82
CA ALA A 68 -30.16 -11.07 36.44
C ALA A 68 -31.26 -11.77 35.62
N GLU A 69 -30.98 -13.02 35.26
CA GLU A 69 -31.90 -13.96 34.62
C GLU A 69 -33.20 -14.08 35.45
N ALA A 70 -34.35 -13.78 34.83
CA ALA A 70 -35.66 -13.96 35.45
C ALA A 70 -36.57 -14.78 34.52
N GLU A 71 -37.05 -15.90 35.05
CA GLU A 71 -37.98 -16.84 34.45
C GLU A 71 -39.26 -16.19 33.89
N LYS A 72 -39.70 -16.77 32.76
CA LYS A 72 -40.94 -16.52 32.02
C LYS A 72 -42.18 -16.45 32.91
N THR A 73 -43.00 -15.40 32.78
CA THR A 73 -44.47 -15.54 32.65
C THR A 73 -45.19 -14.28 32.12
N SER A 74 -45.87 -14.46 30.98
CA SER A 74 -47.15 -13.84 30.51
C SER A 74 -47.24 -12.36 30.04
N GLN A 75 -47.50 -12.23 28.72
CA GLN A 75 -47.94 -11.11 27.86
C GLN A 75 -49.24 -10.33 28.26
N PRO A 76 -49.68 -9.26 27.53
CA PRO A 76 -48.95 -8.28 26.71
C PRO A 76 -49.46 -6.81 26.87
N GLY A 77 -48.61 -5.83 26.52
CA GLY A 77 -49.01 -4.46 26.19
C GLY A 77 -48.10 -3.91 25.10
N ASN A 78 -48.66 -3.61 23.93
CA ASN A 78 -47.96 -3.21 22.70
C ASN A 78 -47.02 -2.00 22.92
N VAL A 79 -45.72 -2.28 22.93
CA VAL A 79 -44.69 -1.37 22.42
C VAL A 79 -43.97 -2.18 21.36
N SER A 80 -44.08 -1.76 20.10
CA SER A 80 -43.38 -2.38 18.98
C SER A 80 -41.89 -2.10 19.15
N ILE A 81 -41.18 -3.05 19.74
CA ILE A 81 -39.73 -3.21 19.55
C ILE A 81 -39.57 -3.66 18.09
N PRO A 82 -38.72 -3.02 17.26
CA PRO A 82 -38.44 -3.55 15.93
C PRO A 82 -37.93 -4.99 16.06
N GLU A 83 -38.57 -5.94 15.37
CA GLU A 83 -38.21 -7.36 15.42
C GLU A 83 -36.83 -7.65 14.77
N HIS A 84 -36.20 -6.65 14.15
CA HIS A 84 -34.85 -6.73 13.60
C HIS A 84 -34.10 -5.39 13.82
N PRO A 85 -32.79 -5.41 14.15
CA PRO A 85 -31.94 -4.23 14.06
C PRO A 85 -32.06 -3.61 12.65
N PRO A 86 -32.02 -2.28 12.51
CA PRO A 86 -32.06 -1.66 11.19
C PRO A 86 -30.89 -2.18 10.35
N GLU A 87 -31.22 -2.78 9.20
CA GLU A 87 -30.22 -3.14 8.20
C GLU A 87 -29.45 -1.89 7.76
N LEU A 88 -28.13 -2.03 7.59
CA LEU A 88 -27.32 -1.00 6.96
C LEU A 88 -27.90 -0.73 5.57
N ARG A 89 -28.43 0.48 5.37
CA ARG A 89 -28.97 0.90 4.08
C ARG A 89 -27.82 1.31 3.18
N GLN A 90 -27.95 1.07 1.89
CA GLN A 90 -26.94 1.51 0.91
C GLN A 90 -26.70 3.04 0.94
N SER A 91 -27.70 3.84 1.36
CA SER A 91 -27.57 5.29 1.55
C SER A 91 -26.71 5.69 2.75
N ALA A 92 -26.43 4.77 3.66
CA ALA A 92 -25.58 4.97 4.83
C ALA A 92 -24.14 4.52 4.56
N LEU A 93 -23.79 4.07 3.36
CA LEU A 93 -22.40 3.83 2.98
C LEU A 93 -21.69 5.16 2.72
N ALA A 94 -20.43 5.27 3.13
CA ALA A 94 -19.60 6.43 2.77
C ALA A 94 -19.51 6.59 1.25
N ALA A 95 -19.56 7.83 0.76
CA ALA A 95 -19.64 8.11 -0.67
C ALA A 95 -18.39 7.68 -1.46
N ASP A 96 -17.25 7.59 -0.78
CA ASP A 96 -15.95 7.15 -1.26
C ASP A 96 -15.69 5.66 -0.98
N TYR A 97 -16.65 4.91 -0.42
CA TYR A 97 -16.51 3.51 -0.09
C TYR A 97 -17.37 2.62 -0.98
N GLN A 98 -16.74 1.61 -1.57
CA GLN A 98 -17.42 0.57 -2.33
C GLN A 98 -16.91 -0.80 -1.88
N PRO A 99 -17.77 -1.70 -1.34
CA PRO A 99 -17.35 -3.04 -0.95
C PRO A 99 -16.80 -3.82 -2.14
N ARG A 100 -15.69 -4.56 -1.96
CA ARG A 100 -15.05 -5.34 -3.03
C ARG A 100 -15.91 -6.54 -3.43
N ASN A 101 -16.67 -7.10 -2.49
CA ASN A 101 -17.55 -8.23 -2.72
C ASN A 101 -18.68 -8.30 -1.68
N ASP A 102 -19.62 -9.21 -1.88
CA ASP A 102 -20.79 -9.39 -1.00
C ASP A 102 -20.39 -9.83 0.42
N VAL A 103 -19.25 -10.51 0.59
CA VAL A 103 -18.76 -10.96 1.90
C VAL A 103 -18.25 -9.76 2.72
N GLU A 104 -17.54 -8.83 2.09
CA GLU A 104 -17.08 -7.60 2.75
C GLU A 104 -18.25 -6.69 3.13
N TYR A 105 -19.28 -6.62 2.28
CA TYR A 105 -20.53 -5.94 2.63
C TYR A 105 -21.23 -6.63 3.81
N GLY A 106 -21.27 -7.97 3.82
CA GLY A 106 -21.80 -8.77 4.94
C GLY A 106 -21.06 -8.49 6.25
N LEU A 107 -19.72 -8.43 6.21
CA LEU A 107 -18.89 -8.08 7.37
C LEU A 107 -19.22 -6.70 7.91
N LEU A 108 -19.25 -5.68 7.05
CA LEU A 108 -19.61 -4.32 7.45
C LEU A 108 -21.02 -4.26 8.04
N GLN A 109 -21.98 -4.96 7.41
CA GLN A 109 -23.36 -5.03 7.88
C GLN A 109 -23.44 -5.66 9.28
N ALA A 110 -22.73 -6.77 9.51
CA ALA A 110 -22.74 -7.47 10.79
C ALA A 110 -22.11 -6.62 11.90
N LEU A 111 -20.97 -5.97 11.63
CA LEU A 111 -20.33 -5.03 12.56
C LEU A 111 -21.24 -3.85 12.89
N PHE A 112 -21.87 -3.25 11.87
CA PHE A 112 -22.81 -2.14 12.04
C PHE A 112 -24.01 -2.54 12.92
N GLN A 113 -24.64 -3.68 12.63
CA GLN A 113 -25.81 -4.16 13.38
C GLN A 113 -25.48 -4.46 14.84
N SER A 114 -24.29 -4.99 15.13
CA SER A 114 -23.82 -5.21 16.50
C SER A 114 -23.76 -3.91 17.30
N ALA A 115 -23.17 -2.86 16.73
CA ALA A 115 -23.07 -1.57 17.40
C ALA A 115 -24.41 -0.85 17.51
N ASP A 116 -25.24 -0.88 16.46
CA ASP A 116 -26.55 -0.23 16.44
C ASP A 116 -27.51 -0.85 17.47
N THR A 117 -27.42 -2.17 17.69
CA THR A 117 -28.21 -2.87 18.72
C THR A 117 -27.88 -2.37 20.13
N LEU A 118 -26.63 -2.01 20.39
CA LEU A 118 -26.18 -1.48 21.68
C LEU A 118 -26.56 0.00 21.85
N ARG A 119 -26.32 0.80 20.81
CA ARG A 119 -26.64 2.22 20.77
C ARG A 119 -27.08 2.59 19.34
N PRO A 120 -28.39 2.77 19.10
CA PRO A 120 -28.89 3.06 17.76
C PRO A 120 -28.29 4.34 17.18
N PHE A 121 -27.82 4.26 15.95
CA PHE A 121 -27.30 5.38 15.18
C PHE A 121 -28.45 6.27 14.68
N GLN A 122 -28.18 7.57 14.53
CA GLN A 122 -29.20 8.54 14.11
C GLN A 122 -29.13 8.85 12.62
N ASP A 123 -27.94 9.19 12.13
CA ASP A 123 -27.65 9.53 10.74
C ASP A 123 -26.29 8.94 10.33
N PRO A 124 -26.17 7.61 10.30
CA PRO A 124 -24.88 6.95 10.14
C PRO A 124 -24.33 7.04 8.73
N THR A 125 -23.02 7.22 8.65
CA THR A 125 -22.19 6.95 7.47
C THR A 125 -21.15 5.88 7.85
N ALA A 126 -21.23 4.70 7.24
CA ALA A 126 -20.43 3.54 7.57
C ALA A 126 -19.48 3.16 6.43
N ARG A 127 -18.28 2.71 6.81
CA ARG A 127 -17.28 2.13 5.91
C ARG A 127 -16.50 1.03 6.62
N LEU A 128 -16.04 0.04 5.87
CA LEU A 128 -15.00 -0.86 6.35
C LEU A 128 -13.65 -0.17 6.13
N LEU A 129 -12.79 -0.17 7.15
CA LEU A 129 -11.45 0.41 7.08
C LEU A 129 -10.44 -0.58 6.52
N ASP A 130 -10.43 -1.81 7.05
CA ASP A 130 -9.61 -2.91 6.54
C ASP A 130 -10.13 -4.27 7.07
N SER A 131 -9.62 -5.36 6.48
CA SER A 131 -9.94 -6.73 6.88
C SER A 131 -8.79 -7.72 6.62
N ILE A 132 -8.65 -8.71 7.49
CA ILE A 132 -7.76 -9.87 7.30
C ILE A 132 -8.60 -11.12 7.05
N TRP A 133 -8.26 -11.83 5.98
CA TRP A 133 -8.98 -13.03 5.53
C TRP A 133 -8.26 -14.29 5.96
N GLY A 134 -8.98 -15.18 6.63
CA GLY A 134 -8.56 -16.55 6.92
C GLY A 134 -9.31 -17.57 6.08
N GLU A 135 -9.12 -18.86 6.38
CA GLU A 135 -9.85 -19.96 5.77
C GLU A 135 -11.30 -19.96 6.24
N ASP A 136 -11.51 -19.86 7.55
CA ASP A 136 -12.83 -19.96 8.18
C ASP A 136 -13.38 -18.60 8.63
N TYR A 137 -12.52 -17.67 9.01
CA TYR A 137 -12.91 -16.39 9.61
C TYR A 137 -12.39 -15.17 8.86
N ILE A 138 -13.02 -14.02 9.10
CA ILE A 138 -12.55 -12.70 8.65
C ILE A 138 -12.53 -11.75 9.84
N LEU A 139 -11.37 -11.15 10.11
CA LEU A 139 -11.23 -10.03 11.05
C LEU A 139 -11.49 -8.73 10.29
N GLY A 140 -12.38 -7.88 10.81
CA GLY A 140 -12.71 -6.58 10.23
C GLY A 140 -12.64 -5.43 11.20
N ALA A 141 -12.30 -4.25 10.67
CA ALA A 141 -12.41 -2.97 11.35
C ALA A 141 -13.33 -2.03 10.57
N ALA A 142 -14.35 -1.47 11.21
CA ALA A 142 -15.30 -0.55 10.61
C ALA A 142 -15.36 0.78 11.35
N LEU A 143 -15.58 1.86 10.60
CA LEU A 143 -15.89 3.18 11.14
C LEU A 143 -17.34 3.53 10.80
N VAL A 144 -18.09 3.95 11.80
CA VAL A 144 -19.43 4.53 11.64
C VAL A 144 -19.40 5.96 12.16
N GLU A 145 -19.50 6.92 11.24
CA GLU A 145 -19.65 8.33 11.55
C GLU A 145 -21.13 8.62 11.82
N ASP A 146 -21.47 9.30 12.93
CA ASP A 146 -22.86 9.59 13.31
C ASP A 146 -22.99 11.02 13.86
N HIS A 147 -24.22 11.44 14.16
CA HIS A 147 -24.55 12.82 14.52
C HIS A 147 -23.73 13.41 15.70
N LEU A 148 -23.35 12.58 16.68
CA LEU A 148 -22.69 13.03 17.91
C LEU A 148 -21.26 12.51 18.08
N GLU A 149 -21.08 11.22 17.80
CA GLU A 149 -19.83 10.50 18.02
C GLU A 149 -19.61 9.57 16.84
N ASN A 150 -18.35 9.43 16.44
CA ASN A 150 -17.95 8.40 15.50
C ASN A 150 -17.64 7.14 16.31
N THR A 151 -17.83 5.96 15.73
CA THR A 151 -17.64 4.68 16.41
C THR A 151 -16.70 3.78 15.60
N LEU A 152 -15.57 3.38 16.19
CA LEU A 152 -14.76 2.28 15.70
C LEU A 152 -15.35 0.95 16.19
N ILE A 153 -15.44 -0.04 15.31
CA ILE A 153 -15.94 -1.37 15.60
C ILE A 153 -14.96 -2.41 15.07
N LEU A 154 -14.51 -3.33 15.92
CA LEU A 154 -13.69 -4.48 15.54
C LEU A 154 -14.43 -5.78 15.84
N GLY A 155 -14.32 -6.75 14.93
CA GLY A 155 -14.97 -8.05 15.13
C GLY A 155 -14.48 -9.12 14.16
N VAL A 156 -14.81 -10.37 14.48
CA VAL A 156 -14.56 -11.53 13.64
C VAL A 156 -15.89 -12.06 13.13
N MET A 157 -15.98 -12.30 11.82
CA MET A 157 -17.13 -12.93 11.17
C MET A 157 -16.75 -14.32 10.66
N ASP A 158 -17.62 -15.29 10.89
CA ASP A 158 -17.53 -16.62 10.28
C ASP A 158 -17.93 -16.55 8.81
N ARG A 159 -17.12 -17.13 7.92
CA ARG A 159 -17.30 -17.00 6.47
C ARG A 159 -18.43 -17.85 5.90
N GLU A 160 -18.76 -18.96 6.55
CA GLU A 160 -19.81 -19.87 6.10
C GLU A 160 -21.19 -19.32 6.46
N THR A 161 -21.33 -18.86 7.70
CA THR A 161 -22.59 -18.37 8.27
C THR A 161 -22.83 -16.88 8.01
N GLN A 162 -21.76 -16.10 7.78
CA GLN A 162 -21.77 -14.63 7.76
C GLN A 162 -22.29 -14.01 9.07
N GLU A 163 -22.19 -14.74 10.18
CA GLU A 163 -22.52 -14.25 11.51
C GLU A 163 -21.25 -13.83 12.25
N LEU A 164 -21.38 -12.87 13.17
CA LEU A 164 -20.27 -12.52 14.05
C LEU A 164 -19.96 -13.69 14.97
N ALA A 165 -18.71 -14.11 14.99
CA ALA A 165 -18.26 -15.25 15.79
C ALA A 165 -18.37 -14.95 17.30
N TRP A 166 -18.20 -13.69 17.70
CA TRP A 166 -18.43 -13.24 19.09
C TRP A 166 -18.75 -11.74 19.19
N SER A 167 -18.67 -11.17 20.40
CA SER A 167 -19.02 -9.78 20.71
C SER A 167 -18.05 -8.81 20.06
N THR A 168 -18.50 -7.65 19.56
CA THR A 168 -17.57 -6.69 18.95
C THR A 168 -16.89 -5.81 19.98
N PHE A 169 -15.64 -5.44 19.73
CA PHE A 169 -15.03 -4.29 20.40
C PHE A 169 -15.58 -3.03 19.76
N HIS A 170 -16.04 -2.07 20.58
CA HIS A 170 -16.57 -0.80 20.08
C HIS A 170 -16.16 0.36 20.99
N ARG A 171 -15.84 1.48 20.35
CA ARG A 171 -15.45 2.73 21.03
C ARG A 171 -16.03 3.90 20.28
N SER A 172 -16.65 4.81 21.02
CA SER A 172 -17.29 6.00 20.46
C SER A 172 -16.65 7.26 21.03
N LEU A 173 -16.24 8.17 20.16
CA LEU A 173 -15.63 9.45 20.52
C LEU A 173 -16.20 10.57 19.67
N LYS A 174 -16.33 11.76 20.25
CA LYS A 174 -16.68 12.95 19.49
C LYS A 174 -15.55 13.28 18.52
N ASN A 175 -15.88 13.55 17.25
CA ASN A 175 -14.89 13.75 16.18
C ASN A 175 -13.89 12.58 16.09
N GLY A 176 -14.35 11.36 16.32
CA GLY A 176 -13.48 10.18 16.31
C GLY A 176 -12.90 9.89 14.93
N ALA A 177 -11.57 9.89 14.83
CA ALA A 177 -10.81 9.46 13.66
C ALA A 177 -10.23 8.06 13.92
N ALA A 178 -10.47 7.14 12.99
CA ALA A 178 -9.95 5.79 13.06
C ALA A 178 -8.94 5.56 11.92
N ASN A 179 -7.78 5.01 12.26
CA ASN A 179 -6.78 4.61 11.29
C ASN A 179 -6.42 3.15 11.52
N VAL A 180 -6.39 2.35 10.45
CA VAL A 180 -6.14 0.91 10.50
C VAL A 180 -5.09 0.54 9.46
N VAL A 181 -4.17 -0.36 9.84
CA VAL A 181 -3.19 -0.98 8.95
C VAL A 181 -3.18 -2.48 9.22
N THR A 182 -3.31 -3.29 8.18
CA THR A 182 -3.06 -4.73 8.23
C THR A 182 -1.64 -5.02 7.76
N PHE A 183 -0.92 -5.94 8.42
CA PHE A 183 0.48 -6.24 8.12
C PHE A 183 0.84 -7.66 8.55
N GLN A 184 1.99 -8.17 8.12
CA GLN A 184 2.60 -9.35 8.73
C GLN A 184 3.64 -8.92 9.75
N ASN A 185 3.53 -9.42 10.98
CA ASN A 185 4.55 -9.16 11.99
C ASN A 185 5.87 -9.87 11.64
N TYR A 186 6.93 -9.64 12.42
CA TYR A 186 8.25 -10.27 12.19
C TYR A 186 8.25 -11.82 12.23
N ASP A 187 7.20 -12.45 12.78
CA ASP A 187 7.00 -13.90 12.78
C ASP A 187 6.18 -14.39 11.56
N GLY A 188 5.83 -13.50 10.63
CA GLY A 188 4.99 -13.78 9.45
C GLY A 188 3.51 -13.97 9.77
N LYS A 189 3.04 -13.58 10.96
CA LYS A 189 1.63 -13.69 11.37
C LYS A 189 0.85 -12.45 10.97
N PRO A 190 -0.38 -12.60 10.45
CA PRO A 190 -1.17 -11.46 10.04
C PRO A 190 -1.70 -10.72 11.27
N CYS A 191 -1.56 -9.40 11.24
CA CYS A 191 -1.87 -8.50 12.34
C CYS A 191 -2.63 -7.28 11.83
N LEU A 192 -3.48 -6.71 12.70
CA LEU A 192 -4.21 -5.47 12.48
C LEU A 192 -3.82 -4.47 13.56
N LEU A 193 -3.19 -3.36 13.18
CA LEU A 193 -2.95 -2.21 14.03
C LEU A 193 -4.07 -1.20 13.82
N TYR A 194 -4.64 -0.69 14.91
CA TYR A 194 -5.57 0.44 14.85
C TYR A 194 -5.17 1.55 15.81
N THR A 195 -5.53 2.78 15.46
CA THR A 195 -5.63 3.93 16.36
C THR A 195 -7.04 4.51 16.23
N PHE A 196 -7.61 4.95 17.35
CA PHE A 196 -8.90 5.62 17.38
C PHE A 196 -8.87 6.77 18.37
N ASN A 197 -8.73 7.98 17.83
CA ASN A 197 -8.58 9.20 18.61
C ASN A 197 -9.74 10.15 18.32
N GLY A 198 -10.03 11.04 19.25
CA GLY A 198 -11.10 12.01 19.11
C GLY A 198 -11.04 13.02 20.22
N GLN A 199 -12.21 13.47 20.67
CA GLN A 199 -12.29 14.47 21.73
C GLN A 199 -13.19 14.02 22.87
N GLU A 200 -12.70 14.17 24.09
CA GLU A 200 -13.49 14.07 25.30
C GLU A 200 -13.27 15.32 26.15
N ASN A 201 -14.36 15.97 26.58
CA ASN A 201 -14.33 17.23 27.32
C ASN A 201 -13.45 18.34 26.69
N GLY A 202 -13.29 18.32 25.37
CA GLY A 202 -12.51 19.30 24.61
C GLY A 202 -11.01 19.00 24.53
N GLN A 203 -10.58 17.78 24.87
CA GLN A 203 -9.19 17.34 24.80
C GLN A 203 -9.05 16.12 23.92
N TYR A 204 -7.88 15.95 23.30
CA TYR A 204 -7.58 14.70 22.64
C TYR A 204 -7.55 13.57 23.64
N THR A 205 -8.20 12.49 23.25
CA THR A 205 -8.17 11.20 23.92
C THR A 205 -8.26 10.14 22.83
N GLY A 206 -7.85 8.93 23.14
CA GLY A 206 -7.93 7.85 22.19
C GLY A 206 -7.30 6.60 22.73
N GLN A 207 -7.27 5.60 21.85
CA GLN A 207 -6.67 4.32 22.16
C GLN A 207 -6.15 3.67 20.89
N ALA A 208 -5.29 2.69 21.06
CA ALA A 208 -4.74 1.91 19.98
C ALA A 208 -4.57 0.46 20.40
N GLY A 209 -4.31 -0.40 19.42
CA GLY A 209 -4.04 -1.80 19.68
C GLY A 209 -3.55 -2.54 18.46
N VAL A 210 -2.77 -3.58 18.69
CA VAL A 210 -2.40 -4.55 17.65
C VAL A 210 -3.07 -5.87 17.97
N LEU A 211 -3.86 -6.36 17.03
CA LEU A 211 -4.46 -7.69 17.09
C LEU A 211 -3.66 -8.65 16.23
N ARG A 212 -3.42 -9.86 16.74
CA ARG A 212 -2.96 -10.98 15.91
C ARG A 212 -4.16 -11.79 15.45
N PHE A 213 -4.21 -12.12 14.17
CA PHE A 213 -5.25 -12.96 13.60
C PHE A 213 -4.73 -14.37 13.35
N ASP A 214 -5.26 -15.34 14.09
CA ASP A 214 -4.88 -16.75 14.00
C ASP A 214 -5.98 -17.60 13.30
N ASP A 215 -6.80 -16.97 12.46
CA ASP A 215 -7.99 -17.58 11.83
C ASP A 215 -8.90 -18.28 12.85
N SER A 216 -9.27 -17.52 13.88
CA SER A 216 -10.09 -17.99 15.01
C SER A 216 -11.21 -17.01 15.32
N GLU A 217 -12.24 -17.49 16.01
CA GLU A 217 -13.37 -16.68 16.50
C GLU A 217 -12.99 -15.58 17.53
N TYR A 218 -11.76 -15.61 18.07
CA TYR A 218 -11.30 -14.71 19.12
C TYR A 218 -10.58 -13.47 18.59
N LEU A 219 -10.78 -12.34 19.27
CA LEU A 219 -9.90 -11.18 19.15
C LEU A 219 -8.80 -11.30 20.21
N ASN A 220 -7.55 -11.18 19.79
CA ASN A 220 -6.40 -11.29 20.69
C ASN A 220 -5.45 -10.10 20.47
N TRP A 221 -5.38 -9.19 21.44
CA TRP A 221 -4.39 -8.13 21.41
C TRP A 221 -3.04 -8.68 21.82
N ILE A 222 -2.01 -8.25 21.09
CA ILE A 222 -0.60 -8.48 21.44
C ILE A 222 0.08 -7.20 21.92
N TRP A 223 -0.58 -6.04 21.77
CA TRP A 223 -0.13 -4.73 22.23
C TRP A 223 -1.34 -3.78 22.39
N PRO A 224 -1.33 -2.84 23.36
CA PRO A 224 -0.28 -2.59 24.37
C PRO A 224 -0.32 -3.57 25.55
N VAL A 225 -1.44 -4.29 25.71
CA VAL A 225 -1.64 -5.31 26.74
C VAL A 225 -2.05 -6.59 26.05
N GLU A 226 -1.38 -7.69 26.40
CA GLU A 226 -1.67 -9.01 25.83
C GLU A 226 -2.98 -9.58 26.39
N GLY A 227 -3.91 -9.95 25.50
CA GLY A 227 -5.20 -10.54 25.84
C GLY A 227 -6.36 -9.84 25.13
N ASP A 228 -7.58 -10.23 25.47
CA ASP A 228 -8.79 -9.66 24.91
C ASP A 228 -9.23 -8.42 25.69
N ALA A 229 -9.08 -7.25 25.07
CA ALA A 229 -9.44 -5.96 25.65
C ALA A 229 -10.96 -5.80 25.90
N ARG A 230 -11.80 -6.73 25.46
CA ARG A 230 -13.24 -6.77 25.76
C ARG A 230 -13.55 -7.42 27.11
N LEU A 231 -12.64 -8.26 27.63
CA LEU A 231 -12.91 -9.16 28.75
C LEU A 231 -12.26 -8.67 30.05
N VAL A 232 -13.06 -8.60 31.12
CA VAL A 232 -12.58 -8.23 32.47
C VAL A 232 -11.88 -9.39 33.18
N ASN A 233 -12.33 -10.62 32.95
CA ASN A 233 -11.78 -11.82 33.55
C ASN A 233 -11.51 -12.87 32.47
N ASP A 234 -10.61 -13.81 32.78
CA ASP A 234 -10.32 -14.94 31.91
C ASP A 234 -11.58 -15.80 31.70
N PRO A 235 -11.96 -16.08 30.44
CA PRO A 235 -13.03 -17.02 30.15
C PRO A 235 -12.57 -18.47 30.44
N PRO A 236 -13.50 -19.43 30.59
CA PRO A 236 -13.14 -20.84 30.76
C PRO A 236 -12.34 -21.41 29.59
N GLU A 237 -12.64 -20.96 28.38
CA GLU A 237 -11.95 -21.26 27.12
C GLU A 237 -11.85 -19.94 26.31
N GLY A 238 -10.69 -19.66 25.72
CA GLY A 238 -10.43 -18.42 24.97
C GLY A 238 -9.24 -17.61 25.48
N PRO A 239 -9.02 -16.40 24.93
CA PRO A 239 -7.91 -15.52 25.30
C PRO A 239 -8.06 -14.96 26.72
N ARG A 240 -6.94 -14.62 27.36
CA ARG A 240 -6.87 -13.93 28.67
C ARG A 240 -7.69 -12.63 28.63
N GLY A 241 -8.38 -12.27 29.72
CA GLY A 241 -9.01 -10.96 29.84
C GLY A 241 -8.02 -9.83 30.11
N ALA A 242 -8.14 -8.71 29.38
CA ALA A 242 -7.21 -7.59 29.44
C ALA A 242 -7.87 -6.21 29.63
N PHE A 243 -9.20 -6.12 29.81
CA PHE A 243 -9.94 -4.85 29.81
C PHE A 243 -9.37 -3.80 30.79
N GLU A 244 -9.19 -4.13 32.07
CA GLU A 244 -8.75 -3.14 33.07
C GLU A 244 -7.33 -2.63 32.83
N GLU A 245 -6.42 -3.53 32.45
CA GLU A 245 -5.02 -3.19 32.13
C GLU A 245 -4.94 -2.34 30.86
N TYR A 246 -5.77 -2.65 29.86
CA TYR A 246 -5.85 -1.92 28.60
C TYR A 246 -6.37 -0.49 28.81
N GLU A 247 -7.48 -0.31 29.54
CA GLU A 247 -8.04 1.02 29.83
C GLU A 247 -7.03 1.87 30.65
N ALA A 248 -6.43 1.27 31.68
CA ALA A 248 -5.45 1.96 32.52
C ALA A 248 -4.20 2.42 31.74
N TYR A 249 -3.82 1.71 30.67
CA TYR A 249 -2.71 2.12 29.81
C TYR A 249 -3.03 3.40 29.03
N TRP A 250 -4.25 3.52 28.49
CA TRP A 250 -4.69 4.63 27.65
C TRP A 250 -5.21 5.85 28.44
N ASP A 251 -5.55 5.70 29.72
CA ASP A 251 -5.96 6.82 30.60
C ASP A 251 -4.96 8.00 30.66
N SER A 252 -3.71 7.77 30.31
CA SER A 252 -2.64 8.79 30.33
C SER A 252 -1.76 8.80 29.08
N ARG A 253 -2.25 8.17 28.00
CA ARG A 253 -1.52 8.03 26.74
C ARG A 253 -2.40 8.32 25.53
N LEU A 254 -1.76 8.74 24.45
CA LEU A 254 -2.35 8.94 23.14
C LEU A 254 -1.41 8.34 22.11
N ALA A 255 -1.92 7.59 21.14
CA ALA A 255 -1.11 7.03 20.06
C ALA A 255 -1.59 7.55 18.72
N LEU A 256 -0.64 8.02 17.91
CA LEU A 256 -0.86 8.40 16.52
C LEU A 256 -0.24 7.36 15.61
N LEU A 257 -0.95 6.98 14.55
CA LEU A 257 -0.40 6.06 13.56
C LEU A 257 0.83 6.71 12.91
N ALA A 258 1.93 5.97 12.82
CA ALA A 258 3.20 6.42 12.27
C ALA A 258 3.78 5.37 11.32
N PRO A 259 4.77 5.71 10.47
CA PRO A 259 5.36 4.73 9.57
C PRO A 259 6.00 3.58 10.37
N GLY A 260 5.60 2.34 10.07
CA GLY A 260 6.06 1.14 10.77
C GLY A 260 5.35 0.85 12.10
N GLY A 261 4.50 1.74 12.61
CA GLY A 261 3.79 1.53 13.88
C GLY A 261 3.07 2.76 14.43
N VAL A 262 3.41 3.22 15.63
CA VAL A 262 2.77 4.37 16.29
C VAL A 262 3.76 5.25 17.04
N ASP A 263 3.49 6.56 17.06
CA ASP A 263 4.09 7.50 18.00
C ASP A 263 3.21 7.58 19.26
N VAL A 264 3.77 7.22 20.42
CA VAL A 264 3.08 7.23 21.71
C VAL A 264 3.42 8.50 22.48
N TYR A 265 2.38 9.23 22.86
CA TYR A 265 2.44 10.43 23.68
C TYR A 265 1.94 10.13 25.08
N THR A 266 2.52 10.81 26.06
CA THR A 266 2.08 10.81 27.46
C THR A 266 1.71 12.22 27.91
N VAL A 267 1.04 12.33 29.06
CA VAL A 267 0.71 13.61 29.67
C VAL A 267 2.00 14.36 30.04
N ASN A 268 2.14 15.56 29.51
CA ASN A 268 3.19 16.50 29.84
C ASN A 268 3.06 16.89 31.33
N PRO A 269 4.08 16.60 32.17
CA PRO A 269 4.02 16.90 33.59
C PRO A 269 4.00 18.40 33.90
N GLU A 270 4.39 19.24 32.92
CA GLU A 270 4.35 20.70 33.04
C GLU A 270 2.99 21.30 32.64
N PHE A 271 2.06 20.50 32.11
CA PHE A 271 0.75 20.99 31.67
C PHE A 271 -0.11 21.48 32.83
N GLU A 272 -0.61 22.71 32.72
CA GLU A 272 -1.50 23.33 33.70
C GLU A 272 -2.90 23.59 33.13
N TRP A 273 -3.88 22.89 33.70
CA TRP A 273 -5.30 23.04 33.38
C TRP A 273 -5.78 24.49 33.46
N GLY A 274 -6.37 24.96 32.34
CA GLY A 274 -6.96 26.30 32.22
C GLY A 274 -5.93 27.42 32.03
N LYS A 275 -4.65 27.10 31.90
CA LYS A 275 -3.58 28.04 31.51
C LYS A 275 -2.99 27.71 30.15
N ASP A 276 -2.79 26.43 29.88
CA ASP A 276 -2.20 25.96 28.63
C ASP A 276 -3.27 25.56 27.61
N GLU A 277 -2.89 25.61 26.34
CA GLU A 277 -3.74 25.10 25.25
C GLU A 277 -3.90 23.59 25.38
N PRO A 278 -5.11 23.02 25.19
CA PRO A 278 -5.36 21.58 25.36
C PRO A 278 -4.39 20.67 24.62
N ALA A 279 -3.97 21.06 23.41
CA ALA A 279 -3.01 20.28 22.62
C ALA A 279 -1.60 20.20 23.24
N SER A 280 -1.23 21.12 24.15
CA SER A 280 0.06 21.09 24.87
C SER A 280 0.11 20.04 25.99
N MET A 281 -1.00 19.34 26.23
CA MET A 281 -1.06 18.21 27.17
C MET A 281 -0.15 17.07 26.76
N TRP A 282 0.07 16.85 25.47
CA TRP A 282 0.76 15.67 24.97
C TRP A 282 2.24 15.96 24.73
N GLN A 283 3.10 15.10 25.27
CA GLN A 283 4.53 15.05 24.97
C GLN A 283 4.89 13.66 24.45
N LEU A 284 5.78 13.58 23.46
CA LEU A 284 6.25 12.31 22.93
C LEU A 284 6.95 11.51 24.04
N GLU A 285 6.53 10.25 24.22
CA GLU A 285 7.14 9.29 25.15
C GLU A 285 8.08 8.34 24.39
N THR A 286 7.56 7.67 23.37
CA THR A 286 8.27 6.67 22.57
C THR A 286 7.61 6.51 21.20
N ASP A 287 8.32 5.91 20.25
CA ASP A 287 7.74 5.21 19.11
C ASP A 287 7.65 3.71 19.42
N GLU A 288 6.66 3.03 18.84
CA GLU A 288 6.48 1.58 18.90
C GLU A 288 6.33 1.06 17.47
N LEU A 289 7.20 0.13 17.06
CA LEU A 289 7.28 -0.38 15.69
C LEU A 289 6.85 -1.85 15.63
N PHE A 290 6.05 -2.20 14.63
CA PHE A 290 5.47 -3.53 14.46
C PHE A 290 5.78 -4.17 13.11
N TYR A 291 6.08 -3.37 12.09
CA TYR A 291 6.42 -3.81 10.75
C TYR A 291 7.50 -2.92 10.14
N TYR A 292 8.13 -3.43 9.08
CA TYR A 292 9.13 -2.68 8.33
C TYR A 292 8.49 -1.51 7.59
N ASP A 293 9.03 -0.32 7.79
CA ASP A 293 8.74 0.85 6.96
C ASP A 293 10.01 1.69 6.87
N ARG A 294 10.43 2.03 5.65
CA ARG A 294 11.64 2.82 5.38
C ARG A 294 11.61 4.24 5.98
N SER A 295 10.42 4.76 6.26
CA SER A 295 10.19 6.06 6.88
C SER A 295 10.11 5.97 8.41
N SER A 296 10.18 4.76 8.97
CA SER A 296 10.16 4.56 10.42
C SER A 296 11.41 5.11 11.09
N ALA A 297 11.31 5.35 12.40
CA ALA A 297 12.44 5.79 13.20
C ALA A 297 13.59 4.77 13.25
N ALA A 298 13.31 3.48 13.03
CA ALA A 298 14.34 2.43 13.02
C ALA A 298 15.19 2.44 11.74
N GLU A 299 14.59 2.78 10.60
CA GLU A 299 15.27 2.78 9.30
C GLU A 299 15.99 4.11 9.01
N LEU A 300 15.51 5.21 9.62
CA LEU A 300 16.09 6.52 9.43
C LEU A 300 17.32 6.75 10.33
N PRO A 301 18.38 7.42 9.81
CA PRO A 301 19.53 7.78 10.63
C PRO A 301 19.14 8.68 11.80
N MET A 302 19.61 8.35 13.01
CA MET A 302 19.48 9.28 14.13
C MET A 302 20.22 10.60 13.81
N PRO A 303 19.65 11.78 14.13
CA PRO A 303 18.41 12.02 14.89
C PRO A 303 17.18 12.39 14.02
N VAL A 304 17.16 12.01 12.75
CA VAL A 304 16.28 12.57 11.71
C VAL A 304 14.79 12.50 12.07
N TYR A 305 14.29 11.30 12.40
CA TYR A 305 12.85 11.10 12.67
C TYR A 305 12.35 11.95 13.86
N PHE A 306 13.01 11.84 15.02
CA PHE A 306 12.58 12.55 16.22
C PHE A 306 12.70 14.07 16.10
N GLN A 307 13.69 14.59 15.37
CA GLN A 307 13.77 16.04 15.13
C GLN A 307 12.74 16.52 14.11
N ALA A 308 12.39 15.69 13.13
CA ALA A 308 11.28 15.98 12.23
C ALA A 308 9.94 16.04 12.99
N LEU A 309 9.69 15.07 13.87
CA LEU A 309 8.50 15.01 14.71
C LEU A 309 8.44 16.18 15.71
N GLN A 310 9.57 16.51 16.35
CA GLN A 310 9.68 17.67 17.22
C GLN A 310 9.40 18.98 16.47
N TRP A 311 9.93 19.11 15.25
CA TRP A 311 9.65 20.26 14.40
C TRP A 311 8.17 20.32 14.02
N LEU A 312 7.57 19.20 13.61
CA LEU A 312 6.16 19.10 13.22
C LEU A 312 5.27 19.59 14.36
N ASN A 313 5.45 19.03 15.55
CA ASN A 313 4.69 19.40 16.76
C ASN A 313 4.86 20.89 17.11
N GLY A 314 6.09 21.43 17.00
CA GLY A 314 6.34 22.85 17.24
C GLY A 314 5.76 23.79 16.18
N TYR A 315 5.74 23.35 14.92
CA TYR A 315 5.24 24.11 13.78
C TYR A 315 3.70 24.20 13.78
N THR A 316 3.03 23.06 14.01
CA THR A 316 1.56 22.97 14.04
C THR A 316 0.98 23.49 15.37
N ARG A 317 1.78 23.45 16.45
CA ARG A 317 1.33 23.71 17.83
C ARG A 317 0.19 22.81 18.28
N ASP A 318 0.18 21.59 17.75
CA ASP A 318 -0.90 20.63 17.90
C ASP A 318 -0.33 19.23 18.17
N SER A 319 0.38 19.11 19.29
CA SER A 319 0.97 17.83 19.72
C SER A 319 -0.13 16.79 19.89
N GLY A 320 0.01 15.64 19.23
CA GLY A 320 -1.02 14.61 19.24
C GLY A 320 -2.18 14.84 18.26
N GLY A 321 -2.12 15.87 17.41
CA GLY A 321 -3.11 16.10 16.33
C GLY A 321 -2.60 15.76 14.92
N TRP A 322 -1.28 15.66 14.74
CA TRP A 322 -0.64 15.42 13.45
C TRP A 322 0.22 14.16 13.47
N ARG A 323 0.01 13.30 12.48
CA ARG A 323 0.78 12.08 12.25
C ARG A 323 1.75 12.23 11.09
N VAL A 324 2.91 11.59 11.22
CA VAL A 324 3.84 11.40 10.10
C VAL A 324 3.27 10.30 9.20
N THR A 325 3.21 10.53 7.90
CA THR A 325 2.83 9.52 6.90
C THR A 325 3.99 9.08 6.04
N GLY A 326 5.10 9.82 6.04
CA GLY A 326 6.33 9.44 5.37
C GLY A 326 7.47 10.40 5.67
N LEU A 327 8.69 9.90 5.63
CA LEU A 327 9.90 10.71 5.82
C LEU A 327 11.06 10.01 5.11
N VAL A 328 11.51 10.59 3.98
CA VAL A 328 12.52 9.92 3.13
C VAL A 328 13.65 10.87 2.73
N SER A 329 14.87 10.32 2.59
CA SER A 329 15.98 11.07 2.00
C SER A 329 15.64 11.51 0.58
N SER A 330 15.96 12.75 0.26
CA SER A 330 15.67 13.42 -1.00
C SER A 330 16.93 14.10 -1.55
N PRO A 331 17.94 13.32 -1.98
CA PRO A 331 19.26 13.84 -2.33
C PRO A 331 19.23 14.84 -3.48
N ASN A 332 18.27 14.71 -4.40
CA ASN A 332 18.07 15.63 -5.53
C ASN A 332 17.62 17.04 -5.08
N ARG A 333 17.11 17.17 -3.84
CA ARG A 333 16.70 18.43 -3.21
C ARG A 333 17.75 18.98 -2.24
N SER A 334 18.82 18.21 -1.99
CA SER A 334 19.92 18.64 -1.13
C SER A 334 20.66 19.82 -1.77
N PRO A 335 20.97 20.88 -1.00
CA PRO A 335 21.69 22.02 -1.53
C PRO A 335 23.12 21.63 -1.91
N SER A 336 23.51 21.92 -3.15
CA SER A 336 24.83 21.58 -3.65
C SER A 336 25.94 22.32 -2.87
N GLY A 337 26.89 21.57 -2.32
CA GLY A 337 28.09 22.11 -1.69
C GLY A 337 27.94 22.59 -0.25
N LEU A 338 26.80 22.37 0.41
CA LEU A 338 26.57 22.76 1.81
C LEU A 338 26.83 21.65 2.84
N GLY A 339 27.11 20.41 2.44
CA GLY A 339 27.29 19.30 3.39
C GLY A 339 26.02 18.98 4.19
N GLU A 340 24.86 19.28 3.61
CA GLU A 340 23.54 18.99 4.16
C GLU A 340 22.80 18.01 3.25
N GLU A 341 21.95 17.20 3.86
CA GLU A 341 21.03 16.32 3.17
C GLU A 341 19.59 16.73 3.44
N CYS A 342 18.78 16.69 2.40
CA CYS A 342 17.35 16.94 2.49
C CYS A 342 16.61 15.63 2.79
N PHE A 343 15.72 15.67 3.77
CA PHE A 343 14.69 14.67 4.01
C PHE A 343 13.33 15.33 3.79
N THR A 344 12.49 14.72 2.96
CA THR A 344 11.13 15.22 2.73
C THR A 344 10.19 14.54 3.70
N LEU A 345 9.48 15.33 4.50
CA LEU A 345 8.45 14.90 5.44
C LEU A 345 7.07 15.07 4.83
N TRP A 346 6.23 14.06 4.99
CA TRP A 346 4.80 14.12 4.79
C TRP A 346 4.10 13.85 6.11
N ALA A 347 3.13 14.71 6.43
CA ALA A 347 2.32 14.60 7.62
C ALA A 347 0.88 14.99 7.29
N GLN A 348 -0.05 14.52 8.11
CA GLN A 348 -1.45 14.90 8.04
C GLN A 348 -2.09 14.93 9.42
N THR A 349 -3.22 15.61 9.56
CA THR A 349 -4.03 15.52 10.77
C THR A 349 -4.53 14.08 10.95
N ASP A 350 -4.78 13.67 12.20
CA ASP A 350 -5.19 12.30 12.49
C ASP A 350 -6.52 11.91 11.79
N ASP A 351 -7.40 12.89 11.57
CA ASP A 351 -8.64 12.78 10.80
C ASP A 351 -8.47 12.88 9.27
N GLY A 352 -7.24 13.13 8.79
CA GLY A 352 -6.91 13.27 7.37
C GLY A 352 -7.44 14.56 6.72
N SER A 353 -7.99 15.51 7.47
CA SER A 353 -8.59 16.73 6.92
C SER A 353 -7.58 17.75 6.41
N GLN A 354 -6.32 17.68 6.86
CA GLN A 354 -5.24 18.57 6.44
C GLN A 354 -3.94 17.79 6.20
N THR A 355 -3.19 18.18 5.18
CA THR A 355 -1.87 17.63 4.85
C THR A 355 -0.79 18.70 4.97
N LEU A 356 0.44 18.28 5.24
CA LEU A 356 1.63 19.11 5.32
C LEU A 356 2.80 18.39 4.67
N THR A 357 3.57 19.12 3.87
CA THR A 357 4.85 18.64 3.34
C THR A 357 5.96 19.63 3.61
N ALA A 358 7.12 19.14 4.00
CA ALA A 358 8.28 19.98 4.26
C ALA A 358 9.60 19.28 3.88
N ASP A 359 10.53 20.06 3.35
CA ASP A 359 11.93 19.66 3.15
C ASP A 359 12.74 20.04 4.40
N LEU A 360 13.30 19.05 5.09
CA LEU A 360 14.12 19.19 6.30
C LEU A 360 15.59 18.98 5.95
N PHE A 361 16.44 19.93 6.32
CA PHE A 361 17.85 19.92 5.99
C PHE A 361 18.69 19.58 7.21
N PHE A 362 19.44 18.48 7.10
CA PHE A 362 20.32 17.99 8.15
C PHE A 362 21.78 18.08 7.70
N PRO A 363 22.63 18.86 8.38
CA PRO A 363 24.07 18.79 8.19
C PRO A 363 24.57 17.39 8.50
N PHE A 364 25.56 16.92 7.75
CA PHE A 364 26.18 15.64 8.01
C PHE A 364 27.71 15.67 7.93
N GLU A 365 28.34 14.87 8.77
CA GLU A 365 29.76 14.53 8.67
C GLU A 365 29.92 13.13 8.05
N PRO A 366 30.81 12.95 7.05
CA PRO A 366 31.12 11.63 6.51
C PRO A 366 31.80 10.74 7.55
N VAL A 367 31.29 9.52 7.75
CA VAL A 367 31.87 8.50 8.61
C VAL A 367 32.26 7.29 7.75
N GLY A 368 33.54 7.17 7.42
CA GLY A 368 34.03 6.08 6.54
C GLY A 368 33.65 6.27 5.08
N SER A 369 33.52 5.17 4.32
CA SER A 369 33.33 5.20 2.86
C SER A 369 31.89 5.43 2.41
N SER A 370 30.89 5.22 3.28
CA SER A 370 29.47 5.29 2.90
C SER A 370 28.50 5.77 3.99
N ALA A 371 28.90 5.81 5.26
CA ALA A 371 28.01 6.23 6.34
C ALA A 371 28.07 7.76 6.58
N ARG A 372 26.95 8.33 7.02
CA ARG A 372 26.81 9.74 7.38
C ARG A 372 26.35 9.83 8.84
N SER A 373 26.96 10.72 9.60
CA SER A 373 26.47 11.11 10.93
C SER A 373 25.77 12.45 10.78
N TYR A 374 24.50 12.52 11.16
CA TYR A 374 23.70 13.74 11.02
C TYR A 374 23.71 14.55 12.32
N ASP A 375 23.82 15.86 12.17
CA ASP A 375 23.69 16.83 13.25
C ASP A 375 22.23 17.24 13.44
N ASN A 376 21.99 18.26 14.28
CA ASN A 376 20.67 18.85 14.45
C ASN A 376 20.13 19.48 13.16
N LEU A 377 18.81 19.39 13.01
CA LEU A 377 18.02 20.03 11.98
C LEU A 377 18.40 21.51 11.85
N SER A 378 18.97 21.89 10.70
CA SER A 378 19.51 23.24 10.49
C SER A 378 18.44 24.19 9.94
N ARG A 379 17.61 23.69 9.03
CA ARG A 379 16.62 24.47 8.29
C ARG A 379 15.45 23.57 7.87
N VAL A 380 14.27 24.18 7.79
CA VAL A 380 13.09 23.57 7.18
C VAL A 380 12.51 24.50 6.13
N GLN A 381 12.00 23.91 5.06
CA GLN A 381 11.25 24.60 4.02
C GLN A 381 9.89 23.91 3.85
N VAL A 382 8.83 24.58 4.28
CA VAL A 382 7.47 24.11 4.04
C VAL A 382 7.14 24.25 2.57
N CYS A 383 6.65 23.17 1.99
CA CYS A 383 6.35 23.09 0.56
C CYS A 383 4.93 23.61 0.32
N THR A 384 4.77 24.48 -0.68
CA THR A 384 3.46 25.04 -1.06
C THR A 384 2.78 24.25 -2.17
N GLU A 385 3.50 23.32 -2.79
CA GLU A 385 3.01 22.39 -3.80
C GLU A 385 2.99 20.99 -3.18
N GLU A 386 2.00 20.19 -3.54
CA GLU A 386 1.97 18.78 -3.17
C GLU A 386 3.15 18.05 -3.79
N ILE A 387 4.01 17.50 -2.94
CA ILE A 387 5.12 16.67 -3.38
C ILE A 387 4.69 15.23 -3.22
N TRP A 388 4.80 14.45 -4.27
CA TRP A 388 4.47 13.04 -4.23
C TRP A 388 5.67 12.25 -3.71
N GLN A 389 5.41 11.24 -2.89
CA GLN A 389 6.39 10.35 -2.27
C GLN A 389 7.02 9.45 -3.33
N PRO A 390 8.35 9.43 -3.53
CA PRO A 390 8.97 8.53 -4.50
C PRO A 390 8.85 7.08 -4.05
N VAL A 391 8.56 6.18 -4.99
CA VAL A 391 8.46 4.74 -4.73
C VAL A 391 9.70 4.05 -5.28
N ARG A 392 10.24 3.08 -4.54
CA ARG A 392 11.38 2.31 -5.04
C ARG A 392 10.87 1.28 -6.06
N LEU A 393 11.53 1.21 -7.21
CA LEU A 393 11.31 0.14 -8.17
C LEU A 393 12.28 -1.00 -7.89
N ASP A 394 11.75 -2.16 -7.49
CA ASP A 394 12.46 -3.43 -7.41
C ASP A 394 12.48 -4.08 -8.81
N ILE A 395 13.67 -4.23 -9.37
CA ILE A 395 13.86 -4.79 -10.70
C ILE A 395 14.29 -6.25 -10.55
N GLY A 396 13.31 -7.14 -10.50
CA GLY A 396 13.47 -8.60 -10.39
C GLY A 396 13.64 -9.32 -11.73
N ILE A 397 14.04 -8.61 -12.80
CA ILE A 397 14.18 -9.18 -14.13
C ILE A 397 15.40 -10.10 -14.16
N THR A 398 15.17 -11.39 -14.42
CA THR A 398 16.23 -12.35 -14.77
C THR A 398 16.37 -12.40 -16.29
N PRO A 399 17.43 -11.82 -16.89
CA PRO A 399 17.50 -11.60 -18.32
C PRO A 399 17.95 -12.83 -19.11
N GLU A 400 18.67 -13.75 -18.48
CA GLU A 400 19.28 -14.92 -19.13
C GLU A 400 18.78 -16.22 -18.50
N CYS A 401 18.41 -17.19 -19.33
CA CYS A 401 17.90 -18.49 -18.88
C CYS A 401 18.61 -19.62 -19.59
N LEU A 402 19.72 -20.03 -18.98
CA LEU A 402 20.53 -21.14 -19.43
C LEU A 402 20.00 -22.46 -18.88
N LEU A 403 20.26 -23.54 -19.60
CA LEU A 403 20.17 -24.89 -19.05
C LEU A 403 21.32 -25.11 -18.07
N ASP A 404 21.01 -25.61 -16.87
CA ASP A 404 22.03 -25.93 -15.85
C ASP A 404 23.04 -26.98 -16.35
N GLU A 405 22.55 -28.03 -17.01
CA GLU A 405 23.36 -29.15 -17.50
C GLU A 405 23.04 -29.44 -18.99
N PRO A 406 23.56 -28.63 -19.92
CA PRO A 406 23.31 -28.83 -21.35
C PRO A 406 23.91 -30.17 -21.80
N PHE A 407 23.17 -30.92 -22.61
CA PHE A 407 23.52 -32.25 -23.13
C PHE A 407 23.58 -33.41 -22.12
N GLU A 408 23.36 -33.22 -20.81
CA GLU A 408 23.46 -34.33 -19.83
C GLU A 408 22.52 -35.51 -20.17
N LEU A 409 21.35 -35.18 -20.70
CA LEU A 409 20.31 -36.16 -21.07
C LEU A 409 20.34 -36.54 -22.56
N LEU A 410 21.32 -36.05 -23.32
CA LEU A 410 21.55 -36.43 -24.72
C LEU A 410 22.65 -37.48 -24.82
N THR A 411 22.48 -38.43 -25.75
CA THR A 411 23.53 -39.40 -26.06
C THR A 411 24.74 -38.75 -26.74
N GLU A 412 25.89 -39.42 -26.73
CA GLU A 412 27.09 -38.96 -27.45
C GLU A 412 26.83 -38.81 -28.96
N GLU A 413 26.00 -39.68 -29.54
CA GLU A 413 25.61 -39.63 -30.95
C GLU A 413 24.78 -38.38 -31.26
N GLU A 414 23.79 -38.06 -30.43
CA GLU A 414 22.94 -36.87 -30.59
C GLU A 414 23.73 -35.58 -30.38
N THR A 415 24.57 -35.54 -29.36
CA THR A 415 25.47 -34.41 -29.10
C THR A 415 26.40 -34.19 -30.30
N SER A 416 26.92 -35.27 -30.89
CA SER A 416 27.76 -35.21 -32.08
C SER A 416 26.99 -34.76 -33.31
N ALA A 417 25.71 -35.16 -33.46
CA ALA A 417 24.85 -34.73 -34.55
C ALA A 417 24.56 -33.22 -34.47
N ILE A 418 24.24 -32.70 -33.29
CA ILE A 418 23.99 -31.26 -33.05
C ILE A 418 25.25 -30.43 -33.35
N LYS A 419 26.43 -30.92 -32.95
CA LYS A 419 27.71 -30.21 -33.19
C LYS A 419 28.15 -30.22 -34.65
N ASN A 420 27.58 -31.08 -35.49
CA ASN A 420 27.98 -31.27 -36.89
C ASN A 420 26.78 -31.22 -37.85
N LEU A 421 25.82 -30.31 -37.59
CA LEU A 421 24.65 -30.14 -38.44
C LEU A 421 25.05 -29.63 -39.85
N ASP A 422 24.41 -30.18 -40.89
CA ASP A 422 24.43 -29.58 -42.23
C ASP A 422 23.17 -28.74 -42.42
N PRO A 423 23.26 -27.41 -42.46
CA PRO A 423 22.09 -26.52 -42.52
C PRO A 423 21.24 -26.68 -43.78
N ARG A 424 21.75 -27.36 -44.81
CA ARG A 424 21.04 -27.63 -46.07
C ARG A 424 20.05 -28.79 -45.93
N ASP A 425 20.24 -29.65 -44.95
CA ASP A 425 19.39 -30.81 -44.68
C ASP A 425 18.29 -30.50 -43.66
N LEU A 426 18.33 -29.32 -43.03
CA LEU A 426 17.38 -28.90 -42.01
C LEU A 426 16.06 -28.38 -42.62
N PRO A 427 14.90 -28.74 -42.06
CA PRO A 427 13.60 -28.25 -42.52
C PRO A 427 13.44 -26.77 -42.18
N ARG A 428 12.80 -25.99 -43.06
CA ARG A 428 12.73 -24.53 -42.91
C ARG A 428 11.46 -24.04 -42.21
N GLU A 429 10.35 -24.68 -42.51
CA GLU A 429 9.03 -24.28 -42.00
C GLU A 429 8.86 -24.75 -40.55
N ALA A 430 8.32 -23.85 -39.71
CA ALA A 430 7.95 -24.18 -38.35
C ALA A 430 6.72 -25.08 -38.30
N VAL A 431 6.58 -25.84 -37.22
CA VAL A 431 5.34 -26.59 -36.98
C VAL A 431 4.19 -25.61 -36.72
N GLU A 432 3.03 -25.86 -37.35
CA GLU A 432 1.87 -24.95 -37.24
C GLU A 432 1.28 -24.89 -35.82
N ASN A 433 1.40 -25.97 -35.05
CA ASN A 433 0.81 -26.07 -33.72
C ASN A 433 1.64 -26.97 -32.78
N LEU A 434 2.17 -26.39 -31.71
CA LEU A 434 2.95 -27.11 -30.70
C LEU A 434 2.11 -28.06 -29.82
N TYR A 435 0.78 -27.97 -29.84
CA TYR A 435 -0.12 -28.76 -28.99
C TYR A 435 -0.19 -30.24 -29.39
N ASN A 436 0.00 -30.57 -30.67
CA ASN A 436 -0.11 -31.92 -31.21
C ASN A 436 1.19 -32.38 -31.89
N VAL A 437 2.34 -31.89 -31.42
CA VAL A 437 3.64 -32.26 -32.00
C VAL A 437 3.89 -33.75 -31.75
N SER A 438 4.22 -34.44 -32.83
CA SER A 438 4.63 -35.82 -32.85
C SER A 438 6.13 -35.91 -33.14
N ARG A 439 6.68 -37.11 -32.94
CA ARG A 439 8.07 -37.39 -33.30
C ARG A 439 8.37 -37.18 -34.79
N GLN A 440 7.36 -37.32 -35.66
CA GLN A 440 7.52 -37.15 -37.12
C GLN A 440 7.74 -35.68 -37.52
N ASP A 441 7.35 -34.75 -36.65
CA ASP A 441 7.55 -33.32 -36.86
C ASP A 441 8.98 -32.89 -36.50
N CYS A 442 9.73 -33.75 -35.81
CA CYS A 442 11.12 -33.53 -35.47
C CYS A 442 12.04 -34.04 -36.57
N TRP A 443 12.98 -33.21 -37.01
CA TRP A 443 14.05 -33.65 -37.88
C TRP A 443 14.98 -34.62 -37.14
N GLN A 444 15.08 -35.85 -37.67
CA GLN A 444 15.86 -36.95 -37.11
C GLN A 444 15.57 -37.22 -35.61
N ASP A 445 14.33 -36.98 -35.18
CA ASP A 445 13.91 -37.11 -33.77
C ASP A 445 14.65 -36.17 -32.80
N LEU A 446 15.31 -35.11 -33.30
CA LEU A 446 16.25 -34.32 -32.50
C LEU A 446 15.92 -32.83 -32.47
N LEU A 447 15.54 -32.27 -33.62
CA LEU A 447 15.26 -30.84 -33.79
C LEU A 447 13.80 -30.61 -34.17
N LEU A 448 13.10 -29.81 -33.38
CA LEU A 448 11.73 -29.39 -33.64
C LEU A 448 11.73 -27.95 -34.18
N PRO A 449 11.28 -27.69 -35.42
CA PRO A 449 11.20 -26.32 -35.97
C PRO A 449 10.14 -25.50 -35.24
N LEU A 450 10.54 -24.48 -34.47
CA LEU A 450 9.66 -23.72 -33.59
C LEU A 450 9.13 -22.43 -34.23
N ALA A 451 9.99 -21.73 -34.97
CA ALA A 451 9.68 -20.48 -35.65
C ALA A 451 10.63 -20.27 -36.85
N TYR A 452 10.20 -19.50 -37.85
CA TYR A 452 11.03 -19.21 -39.02
C TYR A 452 10.71 -17.86 -39.64
N ASP A 453 11.71 -17.29 -40.33
CA ASP A 453 11.57 -16.13 -41.20
C ASP A 453 12.02 -16.52 -42.62
N GLU A 454 11.07 -16.50 -43.57
CA GLU A 454 11.34 -16.88 -44.95
C GLU A 454 12.18 -15.84 -45.70
N ALA A 455 12.00 -14.56 -45.39
CA ALA A 455 12.65 -13.47 -46.12
C ALA A 455 14.16 -13.46 -45.88
N TYR A 456 14.59 -13.76 -44.66
CA TYR A 456 16.00 -13.79 -44.26
C TYR A 456 16.59 -15.22 -44.23
N ASP A 457 15.81 -16.26 -44.52
CA ASP A 457 16.21 -17.67 -44.44
C ASP A 457 16.76 -18.04 -43.04
N VAL A 458 15.98 -17.69 -42.01
CA VAL A 458 16.27 -17.97 -40.60
C VAL A 458 15.26 -18.99 -40.06
N THR A 459 15.73 -19.97 -39.29
CA THR A 459 14.85 -20.93 -38.61
C THR A 459 15.38 -21.17 -37.19
N LEU A 460 14.49 -21.12 -36.22
CA LEU A 460 14.74 -21.45 -34.81
C LEU A 460 14.20 -22.84 -34.50
N TYR A 461 15.05 -23.72 -33.98
CA TYR A 461 14.69 -25.07 -33.58
C TYR A 461 14.84 -25.26 -32.08
N GLY A 462 13.92 -26.02 -31.48
CA GLY A 462 14.07 -26.58 -30.15
C GLY A 462 14.76 -27.93 -30.21
N VAL A 463 15.76 -28.15 -29.36
CA VAL A 463 16.39 -29.47 -29.21
C VAL A 463 15.55 -30.30 -28.24
N VAL A 464 15.05 -31.44 -28.69
CA VAL A 464 14.16 -32.32 -27.89
C VAL A 464 14.80 -33.64 -27.50
N GLY A 465 15.83 -34.12 -28.22
CA GLY A 465 16.45 -35.42 -27.95
C GLY A 465 15.54 -36.64 -28.20
N LYS A 466 16.14 -37.82 -28.36
CA LYS A 466 15.43 -39.09 -28.52
C LYS A 466 15.07 -39.64 -27.15
N THR A 467 13.79 -39.88 -26.91
CA THR A 467 13.36 -40.63 -25.72
C THR A 467 13.88 -42.05 -25.76
N SER A 468 14.28 -42.57 -24.59
CA SER A 468 14.71 -43.97 -24.42
C SER A 468 13.58 -44.98 -24.62
N ASP A 469 12.32 -44.55 -24.47
CA ASP A 469 11.16 -45.42 -24.55
C ASP A 469 10.41 -45.19 -25.87
N GLY A 470 10.36 -46.23 -26.69
CA GLY A 470 9.86 -46.22 -28.08
C GLY A 470 8.34 -46.11 -28.25
N ASP A 471 7.68 -45.22 -27.52
CA ASP A 471 6.28 -44.88 -27.75
C ASP A 471 6.16 -43.63 -28.65
N ASP A 472 5.33 -43.72 -29.69
CA ASP A 472 4.94 -42.63 -30.62
C ASP A 472 4.16 -41.48 -29.93
N ALA A 473 4.06 -41.50 -28.61
CA ALA A 473 3.16 -40.69 -27.82
C ALA A 473 3.93 -39.74 -26.90
N TRP A 474 4.28 -38.55 -27.42
CA TRP A 474 4.30 -37.33 -26.62
C TRP A 474 2.88 -36.94 -26.11
N LEU A 475 1.89 -37.82 -26.31
CA LEU A 475 0.48 -37.64 -25.99
C LEU A 475 0.24 -37.71 -24.48
N GLY A 476 0.17 -36.53 -23.86
CA GLY A 476 -0.77 -36.31 -22.76
C GLY A 476 -0.25 -35.63 -21.50
N SER A 477 1.05 -35.38 -21.35
CA SER A 477 1.59 -34.81 -20.09
C SER A 477 2.07 -33.35 -20.17
N GLY A 478 2.06 -32.70 -21.34
CA GLY A 478 2.35 -31.27 -21.47
C GLY A 478 3.79 -30.86 -21.14
N TYR A 479 4.76 -31.78 -21.22
CA TYR A 479 6.19 -31.47 -21.05
C TYR A 479 7.00 -32.07 -22.19
N LEU A 480 7.46 -31.22 -23.11
CA LEU A 480 8.50 -31.57 -24.08
C LEU A 480 9.86 -31.54 -23.38
N PRO A 481 10.76 -32.50 -23.59
CA PRO A 481 12.16 -32.36 -23.21
C PRO A 481 12.76 -31.19 -24.01
N CYS A 482 13.50 -30.33 -23.32
CA CYS A 482 14.05 -29.11 -23.91
C CYS A 482 15.53 -29.02 -23.54
N TYR A 483 16.40 -29.29 -24.51
CA TYR A 483 17.85 -29.42 -24.32
C TYR A 483 18.67 -28.33 -25.03
N GLY A 484 18.04 -27.19 -25.30
CA GLY A 484 18.66 -26.04 -25.93
C GLY A 484 17.91 -25.65 -27.20
N ILE A 485 18.48 -24.71 -27.93
CA ILE A 485 17.99 -24.29 -29.23
C ILE A 485 19.08 -24.47 -30.29
N VAL A 486 18.67 -24.53 -31.54
CA VAL A 486 19.55 -24.34 -32.69
C VAL A 486 19.02 -23.17 -33.50
N LEU A 487 19.88 -22.22 -33.85
CA LEU A 487 19.54 -21.14 -34.78
C LEU A 487 20.21 -21.44 -36.13
N ARG A 488 19.41 -21.51 -37.19
CA ARG A 488 19.88 -21.61 -38.57
C ARG A 488 19.75 -20.26 -39.25
N TYR A 489 20.80 -19.86 -39.97
CA TYR A 489 20.78 -18.73 -40.88
C TYR A 489 21.51 -19.10 -42.17
N GLN A 490 20.76 -19.13 -43.28
CA GLN A 490 21.26 -19.54 -44.60
C GLN A 490 21.95 -20.92 -44.56
N ASN A 491 23.29 -20.93 -44.67
CA ASN A 491 24.14 -22.12 -44.69
C ASN A 491 24.91 -22.32 -43.37
N ARG A 492 24.45 -21.70 -42.27
CA ARG A 492 24.99 -21.88 -40.92
C ARG A 492 23.92 -22.37 -39.97
N ALA A 493 24.32 -23.16 -38.98
CA ALA A 493 23.49 -23.53 -37.84
C ALA A 493 24.39 -23.63 -36.61
N GLU A 494 23.96 -23.04 -35.50
CA GLU A 494 24.70 -23.06 -34.24
C GLU A 494 23.76 -23.44 -33.09
N TYR A 495 24.31 -24.18 -32.13
CA TYR A 495 23.60 -24.59 -30.92
C TYR A 495 23.81 -23.58 -29.80
N PHE A 496 22.74 -23.30 -29.05
CA PHE A 496 22.80 -22.49 -27.83
C PHE A 496 22.11 -23.21 -26.67
N PRO A 497 22.71 -23.24 -25.47
CA PRO A 497 22.15 -23.91 -24.29
C PRO A 497 21.03 -23.09 -23.63
N LEU A 498 20.12 -22.53 -24.43
CA LEU A 498 19.02 -21.69 -23.96
C LEU A 498 17.76 -22.51 -23.67
N PHE A 499 17.13 -22.21 -22.55
CA PHE A 499 15.90 -22.90 -22.14
C PHE A 499 14.68 -22.41 -22.94
N TRP A 500 13.87 -23.35 -23.43
CA TRP A 500 12.62 -23.08 -24.14
C TRP A 500 11.44 -23.92 -23.60
N GLY A 501 11.58 -24.51 -22.42
CA GLY A 501 10.59 -25.44 -21.87
C GLY A 501 9.22 -24.82 -21.60
N GLY A 502 9.14 -23.52 -21.36
CA GLY A 502 7.86 -22.82 -21.25
C GLY A 502 7.07 -22.84 -22.55
N ASN A 503 7.74 -22.63 -23.70
CA ASN A 503 7.11 -22.70 -25.02
C ASN A 503 6.52 -24.09 -25.28
N GLY A 504 7.27 -25.14 -24.95
CA GLY A 504 6.79 -26.51 -25.05
C GLY A 504 5.60 -26.79 -24.14
N LYS A 505 5.68 -26.36 -22.87
CA LYS A 505 4.64 -26.57 -21.86
C LYS A 505 3.29 -25.95 -22.22
N TYR A 506 3.32 -24.71 -22.72
CA TYR A 506 2.12 -23.96 -23.06
C TYR A 506 1.76 -24.04 -24.55
N SER A 507 2.48 -24.87 -25.31
CA SER A 507 2.27 -25.04 -26.74
C SER A 507 2.25 -23.71 -27.51
N LYS A 508 3.12 -22.76 -27.12
CA LYS A 508 3.24 -21.45 -27.74
C LYS A 508 4.58 -21.33 -28.45
N SER A 509 4.55 -21.11 -29.76
CA SER A 509 5.77 -20.85 -30.52
C SER A 509 6.47 -19.59 -29.98
N PRO A 510 7.81 -19.60 -29.90
CA PRO A 510 8.56 -18.42 -29.51
C PRO A 510 8.36 -17.31 -30.55
N LEU A 511 8.38 -16.07 -30.09
CA LEU A 511 8.52 -14.93 -31.00
C LEU A 511 9.89 -15.06 -31.69
N LEU A 512 9.91 -14.99 -33.02
CA LEU A 512 11.13 -14.87 -33.82
C LEU A 512 10.92 -13.74 -34.83
N LEU A 513 11.80 -12.75 -34.80
CA LEU A 513 11.80 -11.63 -35.73
C LEU A 513 13.20 -11.48 -36.32
N VAL A 514 13.27 -11.07 -37.58
CA VAL A 514 14.55 -10.78 -38.23
C VAL A 514 14.47 -9.43 -38.91
N ASP A 515 15.32 -8.52 -38.49
CA ASP A 515 15.45 -7.17 -39.06
C ASP A 515 16.80 -6.56 -38.66
N ASP A 516 17.11 -5.39 -39.19
CA ASP A 516 18.27 -4.57 -38.81
C ASP A 516 17.93 -3.74 -37.55
N PHE A 517 18.03 -4.37 -36.38
CA PHE A 517 17.55 -3.81 -35.11
C PHE A 517 18.50 -2.75 -34.54
N ASP A 518 19.79 -2.81 -34.87
CA ASP A 518 20.78 -1.81 -34.46
C ASP A 518 21.10 -0.76 -35.53
N SER A 519 20.50 -0.88 -36.71
CA SER A 519 20.68 0.03 -37.86
C SER A 519 22.10 0.07 -38.41
N ASP A 520 22.87 -1.02 -38.29
CA ASP A 520 24.20 -1.17 -38.87
C ASP A 520 24.18 -1.63 -40.35
N GLY A 521 22.99 -2.00 -40.86
CA GLY A 521 22.77 -2.48 -42.22
C GLY A 521 22.85 -4.00 -42.38
N ARG A 522 22.97 -4.76 -41.29
CA ARG A 522 22.95 -6.23 -41.24
C ARG A 522 21.75 -6.69 -40.43
N PRO A 523 21.24 -7.91 -40.67
CA PRO A 523 20.10 -8.41 -39.93
C PRO A 523 20.52 -9.11 -38.63
N GLU A 524 19.76 -8.86 -37.57
CA GLU A 524 19.78 -9.63 -36.33
C GLU A 524 18.50 -10.46 -36.22
N ALA A 525 18.57 -11.58 -35.50
CA ALA A 525 17.38 -12.33 -35.11
C ALA A 525 17.04 -12.06 -33.64
N ALA A 526 15.83 -11.54 -33.38
CA ALA A 526 15.27 -11.40 -32.05
C ALA A 526 14.41 -12.62 -31.73
N ALA A 527 14.76 -13.38 -30.67
CA ALA A 527 13.99 -14.53 -30.21
C ALA A 527 13.56 -14.37 -28.75
N ALA A 528 12.25 -14.43 -28.47
CA ALA A 528 11.74 -14.45 -27.10
C ALA A 528 11.43 -15.88 -26.67
N LEU A 529 12.16 -16.38 -25.68
CA LEU A 529 11.99 -17.73 -25.13
C LEU A 529 11.29 -17.66 -23.78
N PHE A 530 10.29 -18.51 -23.60
CA PHE A 530 9.48 -18.55 -22.40
C PHE A 530 10.07 -19.52 -21.37
N TRP A 531 10.28 -19.04 -20.14
CA TRP A 531 11.01 -19.80 -19.12
C TRP A 531 10.38 -19.77 -17.71
N GLY A 532 9.69 -18.69 -17.31
CA GLY A 532 9.13 -18.55 -15.96
C GLY A 532 7.61 -18.57 -15.95
N TRP A 533 6.98 -19.43 -15.14
CA TRP A 533 5.51 -19.53 -15.04
C TRP A 533 5.05 -19.86 -13.63
N GLY A 534 3.83 -19.44 -13.28
CA GLY A 534 3.20 -19.72 -11.99
C GLY A 534 1.96 -18.85 -11.76
N THR A 535 1.34 -18.96 -10.59
CA THR A 535 0.31 -17.99 -10.19
C THR A 535 0.94 -16.60 -10.16
N GLY A 536 0.46 -15.69 -11.02
CA GLY A 536 0.98 -14.34 -11.10
C GLY A 536 2.39 -14.20 -11.68
N ALA A 537 2.91 -15.21 -12.40
CA ALA A 537 4.21 -15.14 -13.05
C ALA A 537 4.14 -15.59 -14.51
N TRP A 538 4.70 -14.78 -15.41
CA TRP A 538 4.86 -15.05 -16.84
C TRP A 538 6.13 -14.36 -17.35
N SER A 539 7.25 -15.07 -17.45
CA SER A 539 8.54 -14.48 -17.79
C SER A 539 9.12 -15.04 -19.08
N GLU A 540 9.30 -14.15 -20.06
CA GLU A 540 10.05 -14.38 -21.28
C GLU A 540 11.44 -13.74 -21.19
N ALA A 541 12.42 -14.32 -21.88
CA ALA A 541 13.76 -13.75 -22.06
C ALA A 541 13.99 -13.48 -23.55
N LEU A 542 14.46 -12.26 -23.86
CA LEU A 542 14.73 -11.83 -25.23
C LEU A 542 16.21 -11.95 -25.57
N TYR A 543 16.51 -12.72 -26.61
CA TYR A 543 17.85 -12.92 -27.15
C TYR A 543 17.96 -12.24 -28.51
N LEU A 544 18.96 -11.37 -28.67
CA LEU A 544 19.24 -10.67 -29.92
C LEU A 544 20.51 -11.24 -30.54
N PHE A 545 20.33 -12.08 -31.55
CA PHE A 545 21.40 -12.79 -32.24
C PHE A 545 21.96 -11.96 -33.39
N ASP A 546 23.26 -11.68 -33.34
CA ASP A 546 24.02 -11.26 -34.51
C ASP A 546 24.16 -12.47 -35.44
N LEU A 547 23.51 -12.37 -36.61
CA LEU A 547 23.47 -13.47 -37.57
C LEU A 547 24.79 -13.66 -38.31
N ASP A 548 25.69 -12.68 -38.30
CA ASP A 548 27.02 -12.74 -38.90
C ASP A 548 28.03 -13.45 -38.01
N THR A 549 27.97 -13.24 -36.71
CA THR A 549 28.88 -13.87 -35.74
C THR A 549 28.27 -15.11 -35.09
N MET A 550 26.95 -15.28 -35.18
CA MET A 550 26.18 -16.31 -34.47
C MET A 550 26.41 -16.23 -32.95
N THR A 551 26.42 -15.01 -32.42
CA THR A 551 26.45 -14.72 -30.99
C THR A 551 25.18 -13.97 -30.61
N TYR A 552 24.81 -13.92 -29.33
CA TYR A 552 23.67 -13.13 -28.88
C TYR A 552 24.05 -12.15 -27.79
N THR A 553 23.21 -11.13 -27.66
CA THR A 553 23.21 -10.19 -26.55
C THR A 553 21.82 -10.14 -25.92
N LEU A 554 21.76 -9.61 -24.71
CA LEU A 554 20.52 -9.39 -23.97
C LEU A 554 20.33 -7.88 -23.78
N PRO A 555 19.09 -7.38 -23.71
CA PRO A 555 18.87 -6.02 -23.28
C PRO A 555 19.38 -5.78 -21.86
N ASP A 556 19.92 -4.60 -21.61
CA ASP A 556 20.30 -4.12 -20.29
C ASP A 556 19.06 -3.62 -19.53
N TYR A 557 18.69 -4.35 -18.47
CA TYR A 557 17.58 -4.02 -17.57
C TYR A 557 18.05 -3.38 -16.26
N SER A 558 19.33 -3.02 -16.11
CA SER A 558 19.85 -2.40 -14.89
C SER A 558 19.16 -1.08 -14.53
N GLN A 559 18.51 -0.46 -15.51
CA GLN A 559 17.62 0.68 -15.35
C GLN A 559 16.36 0.44 -16.19
N VAL A 560 15.20 0.42 -15.53
CA VAL A 560 13.90 0.47 -16.20
C VAL A 560 13.46 1.94 -16.20
N PRO A 561 13.14 2.56 -17.34
CA PRO A 561 12.79 3.98 -17.42
C PRO A 561 11.36 4.20 -16.92
N LEU A 562 11.08 3.87 -15.67
CA LEU A 562 9.78 3.98 -15.02
C LEU A 562 9.97 4.62 -13.65
N GLU A 563 9.37 5.77 -13.45
CA GLU A 563 9.32 6.46 -12.17
C GLU A 563 7.93 6.29 -11.56
N ILE A 564 7.87 6.09 -10.25
CA ILE A 564 6.61 5.97 -9.54
C ILE A 564 6.64 6.86 -8.32
N THR A 565 5.54 7.57 -8.10
CA THR A 565 5.34 8.41 -6.93
C THR A 565 3.95 8.19 -6.36
N VAL A 566 3.76 8.36 -5.06
CA VAL A 566 2.45 8.23 -4.39
C VAL A 566 2.05 9.57 -3.78
N SER A 567 0.77 9.90 -3.85
CA SER A 567 0.23 11.12 -3.28
C SER A 567 0.49 11.20 -1.76
N PRO A 568 0.58 12.40 -1.17
CA PRO A 568 0.81 12.58 0.27
C PRO A 568 -0.15 11.79 1.19
N ASP A 569 -1.37 11.55 0.74
CA ASP A 569 -2.42 10.81 1.46
C ASP A 569 -2.33 9.28 1.24
N GLY A 570 -1.39 8.81 0.43
CA GLY A 570 -1.17 7.38 0.15
C GLY A 570 -2.14 6.76 -0.85
N ARG A 571 -3.10 7.52 -1.41
CA ARG A 571 -4.24 6.95 -2.15
C ARG A 571 -4.04 6.82 -3.65
N ILE A 572 -3.18 7.66 -4.24
CA ILE A 572 -2.97 7.70 -5.69
C ILE A 572 -1.51 7.41 -5.99
N ALA A 573 -1.24 6.41 -6.82
CA ALA A 573 0.06 6.22 -7.45
C ALA A 573 0.10 6.92 -8.81
N ARG A 574 1.22 7.56 -9.11
CA ARG A 574 1.54 8.19 -10.39
C ARG A 574 2.75 7.46 -10.97
N LEU A 575 2.52 6.79 -12.10
CA LEU A 575 3.56 6.19 -12.91
C LEU A 575 3.92 7.16 -14.02
N ALA A 576 5.22 7.38 -14.24
CA ALA A 576 5.73 8.27 -15.26
C ALA A 576 6.88 7.62 -16.03
N SER A 577 6.89 7.80 -17.35
CA SER A 577 7.96 7.32 -18.21
C SER A 577 8.04 8.15 -19.49
N GLY A 578 9.12 8.91 -19.67
CA GLY A 578 9.22 9.87 -20.77
C GLY A 578 8.07 10.88 -20.75
N ASP A 579 7.29 10.93 -21.83
CA ASP A 579 6.12 11.79 -21.96
C ASP A 579 4.81 11.11 -21.48
N GLN A 580 4.87 9.85 -21.06
CA GLN A 580 3.71 9.12 -20.53
C GLN A 580 3.56 9.34 -19.03
N GLU A 581 2.31 9.53 -18.62
CA GLU A 581 1.92 9.66 -17.22
C GLU A 581 0.58 8.94 -17.01
N PHE A 582 0.50 8.14 -15.95
CA PHE A 582 -0.69 7.40 -15.58
C PHE A 582 -0.93 7.51 -14.08
N LEU A 583 -2.16 7.87 -13.69
CA LEU A 583 -2.60 7.95 -12.31
C LEU A 583 -3.47 6.75 -11.99
N MET A 584 -3.26 6.17 -10.82
CA MET A 584 -3.95 4.97 -10.38
C MET A 584 -4.37 5.09 -8.92
N ASP A 585 -5.62 4.76 -8.64
CA ASP A 585 -6.12 4.62 -7.29
C ASP A 585 -5.56 3.34 -6.65
N ILE A 586 -4.84 3.49 -5.55
CA ILE A 586 -4.23 2.42 -4.76
C ILE A 586 -4.80 2.38 -3.34
N THR A 587 -5.96 2.99 -3.09
CA THR A 587 -6.59 3.04 -1.76
C THR A 587 -6.83 1.64 -1.19
N GLU A 588 -7.14 0.65 -2.04
CA GLU A 588 -7.31 -0.75 -1.60
C GLU A 588 -5.99 -1.46 -1.25
N LEU A 589 -4.84 -0.86 -1.59
CA LEU A 589 -3.51 -1.39 -1.33
C LEU A 589 -2.79 -0.70 -0.17
N THR A 590 -3.32 0.35 0.44
CA THR A 590 -2.57 1.13 1.45
C THR A 590 -2.11 0.33 2.67
N GLY A 591 -2.68 -0.86 2.93
CA GLY A 591 -2.18 -1.81 3.94
C GLY A 591 -1.09 -2.78 3.43
N TYR A 592 -1.00 -3.01 2.13
CA TYR A 592 -0.03 -3.91 1.49
C TYR A 592 1.13 -3.20 0.77
N PHE A 593 1.00 -1.89 0.57
CA PHE A 593 1.99 -1.08 -0.12
C PHE A 593 3.07 -0.61 0.86
N ASP A 594 4.25 -1.23 0.80
CA ASP A 594 5.40 -0.97 1.67
C ASP A 594 6.33 0.14 1.16
N GLY A 595 5.94 0.84 0.08
CA GLY A 595 6.76 1.85 -0.57
C GLY A 595 7.76 1.31 -1.59
N GLU A 596 7.69 0.02 -1.91
CA GLU A 596 8.40 -0.64 -3.00
C GLU A 596 7.42 -1.27 -4.00
N MET A 597 7.87 -1.41 -5.24
CA MET A 597 7.09 -2.01 -6.32
C MET A 597 7.96 -2.86 -7.23
N GLY A 598 7.44 -4.00 -7.64
CA GLY A 598 8.18 -5.00 -8.38
C GLY A 598 7.89 -4.95 -9.86
N VAL A 599 8.94 -5.13 -10.66
CA VAL A 599 8.84 -5.50 -12.08
C VAL A 599 9.71 -6.72 -12.36
N GLY A 600 9.29 -7.56 -13.32
CA GLY A 600 10.09 -8.68 -13.80
C GLY A 600 9.49 -10.08 -13.57
N ASN A 601 8.43 -10.16 -12.79
CA ASN A 601 7.66 -11.40 -12.65
C ASN A 601 6.71 -11.63 -13.84
N VAL A 602 6.32 -10.56 -14.53
CA VAL A 602 5.55 -10.60 -15.78
C VAL A 602 6.32 -9.80 -16.83
N ILE A 603 6.89 -10.51 -17.80
CA ILE A 603 7.69 -9.97 -18.91
C ILE A 603 7.21 -10.63 -20.19
N ARG A 604 6.80 -9.82 -21.17
CA ARG A 604 6.38 -10.29 -22.50
C ARG A 604 7.08 -9.49 -23.58
N PHE A 605 7.33 -10.13 -24.73
CA PHE A 605 7.83 -9.43 -25.91
C PHE A 605 6.84 -9.51 -27.05
N ARG A 606 6.68 -8.40 -27.77
CA ARG A 606 5.83 -8.33 -28.95
C ARG A 606 6.45 -7.45 -30.02
N GLN A 607 5.94 -7.60 -31.24
CA GLN A 607 6.26 -6.73 -32.35
C GLN A 607 5.07 -5.86 -32.72
N GLU A 608 5.32 -4.61 -33.05
CA GLU A 608 4.35 -3.73 -33.69
C GLU A 608 5.06 -2.82 -34.69
N GLU A 609 4.57 -2.78 -35.93
CA GLU A 609 5.11 -1.95 -37.02
C GLU A 609 6.64 -2.09 -37.22
N GLY A 610 7.17 -3.32 -37.13
CA GLY A 610 8.60 -3.60 -37.30
C GLY A 610 9.46 -3.33 -36.06
N LYS A 611 8.88 -2.81 -34.97
CA LYS A 611 9.59 -2.50 -33.74
C LYS A 611 9.31 -3.54 -32.66
N LEU A 612 10.31 -3.75 -31.80
CA LEU A 612 10.24 -4.67 -30.69
C LEU A 612 9.86 -3.93 -29.40
N PHE A 613 8.93 -4.51 -28.64
CA PHE A 613 8.46 -3.98 -27.38
C PHE A 613 8.59 -5.02 -26.27
N CYS A 614 8.96 -4.55 -25.08
CA CYS A 614 8.95 -5.28 -23.83
C CYS A 614 7.79 -4.77 -22.97
N GLU A 615 6.91 -5.66 -22.55
CA GLU A 615 5.80 -5.36 -21.65
C GLU A 615 6.14 -5.90 -20.27
N LEU A 616 6.06 -5.02 -19.27
CA LEU A 616 6.31 -5.34 -17.87
C LEU A 616 5.01 -5.18 -17.08
N GLY A 617 4.63 -6.24 -16.37
CA GLY A 617 3.63 -6.13 -15.31
C GLY A 617 4.24 -5.44 -14.09
N VAL A 618 3.49 -4.50 -13.53
CA VAL A 618 3.90 -3.68 -12.40
C VAL A 618 3.15 -4.17 -11.15
N ASP A 619 3.89 -4.79 -10.23
CA ASP A 619 3.39 -5.37 -8.99
C ASP A 619 3.51 -4.37 -7.84
N PHE A 620 2.39 -3.99 -7.24
CA PHE A 620 2.32 -3.01 -6.15
C PHE A 620 2.48 -3.64 -4.76
N THR A 621 2.51 -4.96 -4.66
CA THR A 621 2.56 -5.67 -3.37
C THR A 621 3.80 -6.54 -3.22
N ASN A 622 4.66 -6.62 -4.24
CA ASN A 622 5.87 -7.45 -4.28
C ASN A 622 5.66 -8.93 -3.90
N ASN A 623 4.43 -9.41 -4.00
CA ASN A 623 4.03 -10.77 -3.61
C ASN A 623 3.48 -11.56 -4.79
N THR A 624 3.72 -11.10 -6.02
CA THR A 624 3.26 -11.71 -7.28
C THR A 624 1.74 -11.77 -7.42
N LEU A 625 0.98 -10.91 -6.72
CA LEU A 625 -0.48 -10.87 -6.78
C LEU A 625 -1.06 -9.46 -6.95
N GLY A 626 -0.25 -8.40 -6.83
CA GLY A 626 -0.69 -6.99 -6.88
C GLY A 626 -0.46 -6.31 -8.23
N TYR A 627 -0.64 -7.01 -9.34
CA TYR A 627 -0.49 -6.41 -10.68
C TYR A 627 -1.66 -5.49 -11.00
N MET A 628 -1.43 -4.19 -10.84
CA MET A 628 -2.44 -3.18 -11.11
C MET A 628 -2.14 -2.35 -12.35
N ALA A 629 -0.91 -2.41 -12.87
CA ALA A 629 -0.53 -1.71 -14.09
C ALA A 629 0.39 -2.55 -14.99
N GLU A 630 0.44 -2.16 -16.26
CA GLU A 630 1.36 -2.69 -17.27
C GLU A 630 2.04 -1.51 -17.98
N ALA A 631 3.33 -1.65 -18.25
CA ALA A 631 4.13 -0.66 -18.96
C ALA A 631 4.78 -1.28 -20.20
N SER A 632 4.60 -0.63 -21.35
CA SER A 632 5.12 -1.10 -22.64
C SER A 632 6.28 -0.22 -23.11
N PHE A 633 7.47 -0.82 -23.21
CA PHE A 633 8.72 -0.15 -23.53
C PHE A 633 9.25 -0.59 -24.89
N PRO A 634 9.67 0.33 -25.78
CA PRO A 634 10.40 -0.06 -26.98
C PRO A 634 11.79 -0.59 -26.58
N VAL A 635 12.23 -1.66 -27.22
CA VAL A 635 13.62 -2.13 -27.12
C VAL A 635 14.43 -1.35 -28.14
N VAL A 636 15.44 -0.60 -27.68
CA VAL A 636 16.24 0.31 -28.51
C VAL A 636 17.72 0.00 -28.38
N TYR A 637 18.46 0.15 -29.49
CA TYR A 637 19.91 0.04 -29.48
C TYR A 637 20.56 1.41 -29.29
N GLU A 638 21.23 1.63 -28.16
CA GLU A 638 21.87 2.90 -27.85
C GLU A 638 23.20 2.71 -27.12
N ASN A 639 24.23 3.43 -27.55
CA ASN A 639 25.59 3.37 -26.99
C ASN A 639 26.20 1.96 -26.97
N GLY A 640 25.91 1.16 -28.01
CA GLY A 640 26.49 -0.17 -28.18
C GLY A 640 25.79 -1.29 -27.41
N ALA A 641 24.60 -1.04 -26.86
CA ALA A 641 23.81 -2.02 -26.13
C ALA A 641 22.30 -1.82 -26.34
N TYR A 642 21.57 -2.92 -26.34
CA TYR A 642 20.11 -2.91 -26.29
C TYR A 642 19.64 -2.54 -24.89
N ARG A 643 18.60 -1.70 -24.79
CA ARG A 643 18.00 -1.25 -23.52
C ARG A 643 16.52 -0.95 -23.71
N LEU A 644 15.80 -0.74 -22.62
CA LEU A 644 14.44 -0.21 -22.67
C LEU A 644 14.49 1.31 -22.89
N GLY A 645 13.81 1.78 -23.94
CA GLY A 645 13.50 3.20 -24.12
C GLY A 645 12.31 3.63 -23.26
N PRO A 646 11.96 4.93 -23.22
CA PRO A 646 10.79 5.40 -22.48
C PRO A 646 9.51 4.69 -22.91
N ALA A 647 8.63 4.40 -21.96
CA ALA A 647 7.39 3.69 -22.22
C ALA A 647 6.54 4.45 -23.23
N VAL A 648 5.94 3.71 -24.16
CA VAL A 648 4.97 4.25 -25.12
C VAL A 648 3.54 4.12 -24.63
N ALA A 649 3.31 3.27 -23.62
CA ALA A 649 2.02 3.08 -22.99
C ALA A 649 2.17 2.67 -21.52
N LEU A 650 1.30 3.23 -20.67
CA LEU A 650 1.07 2.85 -19.28
C LEU A 650 -0.43 2.58 -19.13
N THR A 651 -0.82 1.40 -18.67
CA THR A 651 -2.24 1.01 -18.59
C THR A 651 -2.55 0.27 -17.30
N ASN A 652 -3.84 0.20 -16.91
CA ASN A 652 -4.33 -0.62 -15.79
C ASN A 652 -4.89 -1.97 -16.21
N SER A 653 -4.76 -2.33 -17.49
CA SER A 653 -5.27 -3.59 -18.03
C SER A 653 -4.15 -4.62 -17.99
N PHE A 654 -4.28 -5.62 -17.12
CA PHE A 654 -3.47 -6.82 -17.20
C PHE A 654 -4.16 -7.81 -18.15
N PRO A 655 -3.55 -8.21 -19.28
CA PRO A 655 -4.07 -9.31 -20.08
C PRO A 655 -3.75 -10.61 -19.33
N GLY A 656 -4.82 -11.27 -18.83
CA GLY A 656 -4.75 -12.59 -18.19
C GLY A 656 -4.20 -13.69 -19.08
#